data_AF-A0A3R8PZJ5-F1
#
_entry.id   AF-A0A3R8PZJ5-F1
#
_cell.length_a   1.000
_cell.length_b   1.000
_cell.length_c   1.000
_cell.angle_alpha   90.00
_cell.angle_beta   90.00
_cell.angle_gamma   90.00
#
_symmetry.space_group_name_H-M   'P 1'
#
loop_
_entity.id
_entity.type
_entity.pdbx_description
1 polymer ?
#
loop_
_entity_poly.entity_id
_entity_poly.type
_entity_poly.pdbx_seq_one_letter_code
_entity_poly.pdbx_strand_id
1 'polypeptide(L)'
;MDERLIDWTGERCVPWTEDVQVVYEHYHRYALAAPFARGKRVLDLACGEGYGAALLAAAGGEVVGVDVDEQTIAHARHHYAGRDVSFEVGSITDPDLLADAKPFDVVVCFEAIEHVSDHSAVLQLVKSRMKQGGLFLSSTPDTAVYSHEHGNDNPFHVKELTAREYESMLEETFRHVAVLKQNVTVGSMVVPADPGDRDTAIEGVRLQTIERTDTGWVVDQGVPHTYLLGVASDKHLPKLPAAAVLTDAQLTLARGGNTAELVEQRDEAVADVAKLNELYQRSRGEAEELKGAIARLEELRKTSEQQGEAGKAELAELRERLRERELQARRDAARVEWLRDTAARLEGQLAEAQRRVDELAAENAELAAQNSALVQRAVTKYRKVVERVAPRGTARRDAYEIALGRKPGIPEVAAEPGTGPVAVPSSDRPLVSVIVPVHGKWPYTRQCLRFLGGHLVSVPFEVIVVDDASPDDSAEKLAACEGVRLVRAERNLGFIGACNLGAEHARGEHLFFLNNDAEVTESWLDVLVDTITTDPAIGLVGAKLVYPDGRLQECGGIVWADGTGWNYGRGTDGSGAEFHVLRDVDYCSGAAVLVRAELFRQVGGFDTRFAPAYYEDTDLAFAVRAAGYRTVVQPKAVVVHHEGVSHGTDIGSGVKKHQELNRQVFVEKWAEVLRDEHLPEASPRNLWLARQRGTRGHHGPIVLVKDHQVPRPDFDSGSVRIFRVLQQLVELGYRVVFFPGNHAPLQPYTEDLQQIGVTVLPQPELQQAFLHEAGSEISLALLSRPQVAWSLVEELRTRAPHAVIAYDTVDVHFLRLEREAELAERQGQARRAEALRRKAFASQQMELGLTRACDVTLVVSEAERALLRELVPEADVRVLSNVHEVDPSPAGLEGRRDVLFVGSFDHPPNVDAARWAAREIMPLVRERCPDAVLHVIGSNPTAEVEALAGPGVEVHGWVESLEPHYAQARVTIAPLRFGAGVKGKVGESLSVGVPVVGTTVAVEGMHLKPGQDVLVADDENACAAAVVRLLTEDETWKALATSGRTAVEAQFGPEASRAALTALLTKIPTA
;
A
#
# COMPACT_ATOMS: atom_id res chain seq x y z
N MET A 1 28.90 33.14 14.06
CA MET A 1 29.22 32.92 12.63
C MET A 1 30.61 32.32 12.65
N ASP A 2 30.74 31.00 12.54
CA ASP A 2 32.03 30.34 12.39
C ASP A 2 32.50 30.56 10.96
N GLU A 3 33.57 31.33 10.81
CA GLU A 3 34.22 31.57 9.54
C GLU A 3 35.02 30.30 9.19
N ARG A 4 34.38 29.37 8.47
CA ARG A 4 35.03 28.15 7.98
C ARG A 4 36.01 28.54 6.88
N LEU A 5 37.29 28.22 7.09
CA LEU A 5 38.38 28.56 6.17
C LEU A 5 38.72 27.43 5.19
N ILE A 6 38.07 26.27 5.34
CA ILE A 6 38.29 25.04 4.57
C ILE A 6 36.94 24.32 4.32
N ASP A 7 36.84 23.62 3.19
CA ASP A 7 35.68 22.80 2.81
C ASP A 7 36.05 21.31 2.76
N TRP A 8 35.05 20.41 2.86
CA TRP A 8 35.28 18.97 2.71
C TRP A 8 35.56 18.62 1.25
N THR A 9 36.78 18.16 0.96
CA THR A 9 37.23 17.77 -0.39
C THR A 9 37.33 16.26 -0.59
N GLY A 10 37.17 15.47 0.48
CA GLY A 10 37.48 14.03 0.49
C GLY A 10 38.90 13.70 0.94
N GLU A 11 39.78 14.69 1.10
CA GLU A 11 41.19 14.49 1.48
C GLU A 11 41.43 14.48 3.01
N ARG A 12 40.66 15.25 3.80
CA ARG A 12 40.85 15.40 5.26
C ARG A 12 39.53 15.43 6.03
N CYS A 13 39.30 14.52 6.97
CA CYS A 13 38.03 14.44 7.70
C CYS A 13 37.68 15.76 8.41
N VAL A 14 36.45 16.27 8.20
CA VAL A 14 35.92 17.46 8.90
C VAL A 14 34.67 17.11 9.73
N PRO A 15 34.48 17.67 10.94
CA PRO A 15 33.35 17.35 11.83
C PRO A 15 31.95 17.72 11.32
N TRP A 16 31.85 18.46 10.21
CA TRP A 16 30.59 18.91 9.60
C TRP A 16 30.26 18.25 8.26
N THR A 17 30.93 17.15 7.90
CA THR A 17 30.54 16.34 6.74
C THR A 17 29.17 15.69 6.97
N GLU A 18 28.40 15.50 5.90
CA GLU A 18 27.13 14.75 5.92
C GLU A 18 27.37 13.23 5.99
N ASP A 19 28.61 12.77 5.78
CA ASP A 19 29.03 11.39 5.95
C ASP A 19 29.31 11.07 7.43
N VAL A 20 28.22 10.75 8.14
CA VAL A 20 28.23 10.49 9.59
C VAL A 20 29.12 9.28 9.95
N GLN A 21 29.26 8.29 9.06
CA GLN A 21 30.09 7.11 9.33
C GLN A 21 31.57 7.49 9.43
N VAL A 22 32.08 8.27 8.48
CA VAL A 22 33.46 8.77 8.48
C VAL A 22 33.76 9.56 9.77
N VAL A 23 32.79 10.35 10.25
CA VAL A 23 32.93 11.08 11.52
C VAL A 23 33.08 10.12 12.70
N TYR A 24 32.20 9.12 12.83
CA TYR A 24 32.29 8.13 13.93
C TYR A 24 33.61 7.36 13.92
N GLU A 25 34.07 6.94 12.75
CA GLU A 25 35.31 6.17 12.60
C GLU A 25 36.54 6.98 13.00
N HIS A 26 36.63 8.22 12.53
CA HIS A 26 37.79 9.08 12.78
C HIS A 26 37.86 9.54 14.24
N TYR A 27 36.73 9.93 14.85
CA TYR A 27 36.69 10.30 16.27
C TYR A 27 37.04 9.13 17.21
N HIS A 28 36.63 7.90 16.87
CA HIS A 28 36.93 6.72 17.68
C HIS A 28 38.44 6.43 17.75
N ARG A 29 39.19 6.66 16.66
CA ARG A 29 40.67 6.49 16.64
C ARG A 29 41.36 7.46 17.60
N TYR A 30 40.92 8.72 17.64
CA TYR A 30 41.43 9.70 18.59
C TYR A 30 41.02 9.39 20.04
N ALA A 31 39.79 8.89 20.26
CA ALA A 31 39.34 8.44 21.58
C ALA A 31 40.15 7.22 22.11
N LEU A 32 40.56 6.31 21.22
CA LEU A 32 41.46 5.21 21.52
C LEU A 32 42.87 5.70 21.92
N ALA A 33 43.36 6.75 21.25
CA ALA A 33 44.68 7.34 21.52
C ALA A 33 44.73 8.19 22.80
N ALA A 34 43.62 8.83 23.19
CA ALA A 34 43.53 9.77 24.31
C ALA A 34 44.12 9.27 25.65
N PRO A 35 43.87 8.03 26.12
CA PRO A 35 44.48 7.54 27.36
C PRO A 35 46.01 7.47 27.31
N PHE A 36 46.59 7.28 26.12
CA PHE A 36 48.03 7.23 25.94
C PHE A 36 48.68 8.62 25.88
N ALA A 37 47.89 9.67 25.63
CA ALA A 37 48.32 11.06 25.57
C ALA A 37 48.45 11.75 26.93
N ARG A 38 47.71 11.27 27.96
CA ARG A 38 47.66 11.94 29.27
C ARG A 38 49.05 12.11 29.92
N GLY A 39 49.41 13.35 30.23
CA GLY A 39 50.66 13.74 30.88
C GLY A 39 51.91 13.56 30.01
N LYS A 40 51.73 13.42 28.69
CA LYS A 40 52.78 13.07 27.73
C LYS A 40 52.84 14.06 26.57
N ARG A 41 54.00 14.11 25.90
CA ARG A 41 54.16 14.91 24.67
C ARG A 41 53.74 14.07 23.47
N VAL A 42 52.79 14.58 22.69
CA VAL A 42 52.17 13.89 21.56
C VAL A 42 52.44 14.65 20.27
N LEU A 43 52.79 13.90 19.23
CA LEU A 43 52.88 14.41 17.86
C LEU A 43 51.72 13.83 17.04
N ASP A 44 50.89 14.70 16.48
CA ASP A 44 49.78 14.34 15.60
C ASP A 44 50.15 14.68 14.15
N LEU A 45 50.56 13.66 13.39
CA LEU A 45 50.99 13.79 12.00
C LEU A 45 49.77 13.72 11.08
N ALA A 46 49.69 14.66 10.13
CA ALA A 46 48.51 14.89 9.29
C ALA A 46 47.24 15.18 10.13
N CYS A 47 47.36 16.16 11.04
CA CYS A 47 46.31 16.48 12.00
C CYS A 47 45.05 17.10 11.39
N GLY A 48 45.06 17.40 10.08
CA GLY A 48 43.98 18.03 9.37
C GLY A 48 43.55 19.32 10.05
N GLU A 49 42.23 19.51 10.17
CA GLU A 49 41.67 20.73 10.73
C GLU A 49 41.85 20.89 12.25
N GLY A 50 42.42 19.88 12.94
CA GLY A 50 42.96 20.01 14.29
C GLY A 50 42.06 19.54 15.44
N TYR A 51 40.83 19.08 15.18
CA TYR A 51 39.94 18.60 16.25
C TYR A 51 40.50 17.39 17.01
N GLY A 52 41.20 16.49 16.31
CA GLY A 52 41.81 15.30 16.91
C GLY A 52 42.93 15.67 17.89
N ALA A 53 43.82 16.58 17.48
CA ALA A 53 44.84 17.15 18.34
C ALA A 53 44.24 17.84 19.58
N ALA A 54 43.15 18.59 19.40
CA ALA A 54 42.42 19.20 20.51
C ALA A 54 41.85 18.16 21.49
N LEU A 55 41.32 17.05 20.98
CA LEU A 55 40.81 15.94 21.80
C LEU A 55 41.92 15.30 22.65
N LEU A 56 43.09 15.07 22.06
CA LEU A 56 44.25 14.53 22.79
C LEU A 56 44.78 15.51 23.85
N ALA A 57 44.75 16.82 23.57
CA ALA A 57 45.14 17.85 24.52
C ALA A 57 44.14 17.94 25.68
N ALA A 58 42.84 17.89 25.39
CA ALA A 58 41.78 17.83 26.40
C ALA A 58 41.91 16.60 27.31
N ALA A 59 42.44 15.48 26.81
CA ALA A 59 42.74 14.29 27.61
C ALA A 59 43.97 14.45 28.54
N GLY A 60 44.67 15.58 28.46
CA GLY A 60 45.81 15.97 29.28
C GLY A 60 47.17 15.81 28.59
N GLY A 61 47.24 15.71 27.27
CA GLY A 61 48.49 15.69 26.50
C GLY A 61 49.01 17.08 26.14
N GLU A 62 50.32 17.21 25.97
CA GLU A 62 50.94 18.37 25.30
C GLU A 62 51.11 18.01 23.82
N VAL A 63 50.26 18.55 22.96
CA VAL A 63 50.09 18.07 21.57
C VAL A 63 50.67 19.06 20.56
N VAL A 64 51.44 18.54 19.61
CA VAL A 64 51.87 19.27 18.41
C VAL A 64 51.22 18.62 17.20
N GLY A 65 50.27 19.31 16.56
CA GLY A 65 49.66 18.89 15.30
C GLY A 65 50.46 19.40 14.10
N VAL A 66 50.65 18.54 13.10
CA VAL A 66 51.33 18.89 11.85
C VAL A 66 50.46 18.52 10.66
N ASP A 67 50.33 19.43 9.69
CA ASP A 67 49.73 19.18 8.38
C ASP A 67 50.54 19.91 7.30
N VAL A 68 50.50 19.39 6.08
CA VAL A 68 51.24 19.96 4.94
C VAL A 68 50.57 21.24 4.42
N ASP A 69 49.25 21.36 4.60
CA ASP A 69 48.47 22.48 4.08
C ASP A 69 48.44 23.69 5.04
N GLU A 70 48.94 24.82 4.56
CA GLU A 70 49.05 26.05 5.35
C GLU A 70 47.68 26.64 5.72
N GLN A 71 46.66 26.52 4.86
CA GLN A 71 45.31 27.00 5.15
C GLN A 71 44.62 26.17 6.24
N THR A 72 44.80 24.86 6.20
CA THR A 72 44.32 23.90 7.20
C THR A 72 44.95 24.18 8.55
N ILE A 73 46.26 24.42 8.62
CA ILE A 73 46.93 24.81 9.87
C ILE A 73 46.46 26.19 10.36
N ALA A 74 46.22 27.15 9.46
CA ALA A 74 45.63 28.44 9.86
C ALA A 74 44.24 28.28 10.47
N HIS A 75 43.41 27.39 9.90
CA HIS A 75 42.10 27.02 10.45
C HIS A 75 42.21 26.36 11.83
N ALA A 76 43.11 25.38 11.97
CA ALA A 76 43.36 24.67 13.22
C ALA A 76 43.84 25.61 14.32
N ARG A 77 44.74 26.55 13.98
CA ARG A 77 45.21 27.60 14.91
C ARG A 77 44.08 28.53 15.34
N HIS A 78 43.12 28.81 14.46
CA HIS A 78 41.98 29.68 14.79
C HIS A 78 40.98 29.00 15.73
N HIS A 79 40.66 27.72 15.49
CA HIS A 79 39.57 27.03 16.18
C HIS A 79 40.03 26.25 17.42
N TYR A 80 41.28 25.76 17.43
CA TYR A 80 41.72 24.76 18.40
C TYR A 80 43.00 25.12 19.16
N ALA A 81 43.74 26.18 18.79
CA ALA A 81 44.98 26.52 19.48
C ALA A 81 44.73 26.86 20.97
N GLY A 82 45.60 26.35 21.83
CA GLY A 82 45.47 26.52 23.27
C GLY A 82 46.80 26.40 23.99
N ARG A 83 46.74 26.35 25.32
CA ARG A 83 47.95 26.22 26.15
C ARG A 83 48.68 24.89 25.91
N ASP A 84 47.93 23.84 25.64
CA ASP A 84 48.42 22.45 25.61
C ASP A 84 48.34 21.83 24.19
N VAL A 85 48.00 22.63 23.17
CA VAL A 85 47.99 22.23 21.76
C VAL A 85 48.54 23.34 20.85
N SER A 86 49.50 23.00 20.02
CA SER A 86 50.06 23.88 18.99
C SER A 86 50.07 23.19 17.63
N PHE A 87 50.13 23.98 16.55
CA PHE A 87 50.04 23.48 15.18
C PHE A 87 51.19 24.02 14.32
N GLU A 88 51.82 23.17 13.52
CA GLU A 88 52.94 23.52 12.62
C GLU A 88 52.69 23.04 11.19
N VAL A 89 53.20 23.78 10.21
CA VAL A 89 53.15 23.37 8.81
C VAL A 89 54.35 22.48 8.51
N GLY A 90 54.13 21.30 7.93
CA GLY A 90 55.22 20.39 7.61
C GLY A 90 54.79 19.10 6.94
N SER A 91 55.71 18.47 6.21
CA SER A 91 55.46 17.18 5.55
C SER A 91 55.81 16.01 6.47
N ILE A 92 54.95 14.98 6.48
CA ILE A 92 55.19 13.73 7.22
C ILE A 92 56.31 12.86 6.61
N THR A 93 56.86 13.26 5.46
CA THR A 93 58.02 12.61 4.81
C THR A 93 59.31 13.41 4.95
N ASP A 94 59.29 14.59 5.58
CA ASP A 94 60.47 15.43 5.78
C ASP A 94 61.30 14.94 6.99
N PRO A 95 62.54 14.44 6.80
CA PRO A 95 63.39 13.94 7.89
C PRO A 95 63.83 15.04 8.87
N ASP A 96 63.71 16.31 8.52
CA ASP A 96 64.08 17.47 9.36
C ASP A 96 62.88 18.08 10.10
N LEU A 97 61.65 17.61 9.86
CA LEU A 97 60.44 18.08 10.54
C LEU A 97 60.62 18.02 12.06
N LEU A 98 60.60 19.16 12.76
CA LEU A 98 60.77 19.24 14.22
C LEU A 98 62.09 18.61 14.74
N ALA A 99 63.20 18.69 13.98
CA ALA A 99 64.49 18.11 14.38
C ALA A 99 65.03 18.66 15.72
N ASP A 100 64.76 19.93 16.01
CA ASP A 100 65.17 20.59 17.27
C ASP A 100 64.17 20.36 18.43
N ALA A 101 63.03 19.73 18.16
CA ALA A 101 62.04 19.46 19.19
C ALA A 101 62.52 18.35 20.14
N LYS A 102 62.13 18.44 21.40
CA LYS A 102 62.32 17.33 22.33
C LYS A 102 61.58 16.09 21.79
N PRO A 103 62.08 14.87 22.02
CA PRO A 103 61.39 13.66 21.59
C PRO A 103 59.98 13.52 22.17
N PHE A 104 59.08 12.89 21.43
CA PHE A 104 57.67 12.66 21.76
C PHE A 104 57.45 11.29 22.41
N ASP A 105 56.51 11.23 23.34
CA ASP A 105 56.14 9.99 24.04
C ASP A 105 55.16 9.14 23.22
N VAL A 106 54.30 9.80 22.44
CA VAL A 106 53.31 9.18 21.55
C VAL A 106 53.32 9.91 20.20
N VAL A 107 53.24 9.16 19.11
CA VAL A 107 53.03 9.69 17.77
C VAL A 107 51.75 9.07 17.20
N VAL A 108 50.83 9.90 16.70
CA VAL A 108 49.61 9.45 16.02
C VAL A 108 49.64 9.88 14.55
N CYS A 109 49.09 9.07 13.66
CA CYS A 109 49.05 9.31 12.20
C CYS A 109 47.87 8.52 11.61
N PHE A 110 46.68 9.12 11.57
CA PHE A 110 45.45 8.45 11.12
C PHE A 110 45.08 8.89 9.70
N GLU A 111 44.73 7.93 8.84
CA GLU A 111 44.30 8.17 7.43
C GLU A 111 45.24 9.08 6.63
N ALA A 112 46.55 8.79 6.72
CA ALA A 112 47.58 9.64 6.13
C ALA A 112 48.69 8.87 5.40
N ILE A 113 48.85 7.57 5.68
CA ILE A 113 49.94 6.76 5.14
C ILE A 113 49.68 6.46 3.66
N GLU A 114 48.43 6.17 3.30
CA GLU A 114 47.98 5.93 1.93
C GLU A 114 48.14 7.13 1.00
N HIS A 115 48.27 8.33 1.57
CA HIS A 115 48.45 9.58 0.84
C HIS A 115 49.90 9.88 0.45
N VAL A 116 50.87 9.05 0.86
CA VAL A 116 52.29 9.25 0.54
C VAL A 116 52.91 8.06 -0.18
N SER A 117 53.80 8.30 -1.13
CA SER A 117 54.44 7.22 -1.89
C SER A 117 55.55 6.48 -1.12
N ASP A 118 56.20 7.18 -0.17
CA ASP A 118 57.36 6.67 0.59
C ASP A 118 56.98 6.43 2.07
N HIS A 119 56.38 5.28 2.34
CA HIS A 119 55.99 4.89 3.70
C HIS A 119 57.20 4.70 4.62
N SER A 120 58.36 4.32 4.07
CA SER A 120 59.59 4.14 4.85
C SER A 120 60.09 5.47 5.42
N ALA A 121 59.96 6.57 4.67
CA ALA A 121 60.28 7.90 5.16
C ALA A 121 59.41 8.30 6.38
N VAL A 122 58.10 8.03 6.34
CA VAL A 122 57.19 8.29 7.48
C VAL A 122 57.62 7.50 8.71
N LEU A 123 57.92 6.20 8.56
CA LEU A 123 58.33 5.36 9.68
C LEU A 123 59.69 5.76 10.26
N GLN A 124 60.63 6.19 9.42
CA GLN A 124 61.92 6.74 9.88
C GLN A 124 61.73 8.05 10.65
N LEU A 125 60.87 8.94 10.15
CA LEU A 125 60.53 10.19 10.82
C LEU A 125 59.93 9.89 12.21
N VAL A 126 58.90 9.06 12.28
CA VAL A 126 58.28 8.62 13.55
C VAL A 126 59.34 8.09 14.51
N LYS A 127 60.20 7.16 14.07
CA LYS A 127 61.24 6.55 14.90
C LYS A 127 62.28 7.54 15.40
N SER A 128 62.59 8.57 14.61
CA SER A 128 63.55 9.61 14.99
C SER A 128 62.98 10.65 15.96
N ARG A 129 61.67 10.92 15.89
CA ARG A 129 60.98 11.91 16.76
C ARG A 129 60.43 11.31 18.04
N MET A 130 60.24 10.00 18.07
CA MET A 130 59.72 9.28 19.22
C MET A 130 60.83 8.92 20.22
N LYS A 131 60.54 9.02 21.52
CA LYS A 131 61.42 8.53 22.58
C LYS A 131 61.66 7.03 22.45
N GLN A 132 62.78 6.56 23.01
CA GLN A 132 63.02 5.14 23.15
C GLN A 132 61.90 4.50 24.00
N GLY A 133 61.16 3.56 23.40
CA GLY A 133 60.00 2.93 24.03
C GLY A 133 58.70 3.72 23.94
N GLY A 134 58.64 4.79 23.13
CA GLY A 134 57.39 5.51 22.83
C GLY A 134 56.42 4.68 21.97
N LEU A 135 55.20 5.18 21.83
CA LEU A 135 54.10 4.50 21.14
C LEU A 135 53.77 5.18 19.80
N PHE A 136 53.61 4.38 18.74
CA PHE A 136 53.09 4.84 17.45
C PHE A 136 51.71 4.24 17.19
N LEU A 137 50.74 5.08 16.83
CA LEU A 137 49.36 4.71 16.51
C LEU A 137 49.03 5.21 15.11
N SER A 138 48.60 4.33 14.21
CA SER A 138 48.26 4.72 12.84
C SER A 138 47.14 3.88 12.23
N SER A 139 46.44 4.45 11.26
CA SER A 139 45.37 3.80 10.48
C SER A 139 45.55 4.04 8.98
N THR A 140 45.02 3.12 8.20
CA THR A 140 44.95 3.18 6.73
C THR A 140 43.80 2.26 6.26
N PRO A 141 43.09 2.56 5.16
CA PRO A 141 42.01 1.72 4.66
C PRO A 141 42.52 0.36 4.15
N ASP A 142 41.78 -0.72 4.42
CA ASP A 142 42.09 -2.07 3.91
C ASP A 142 41.52 -2.25 2.50
N THR A 143 42.40 -2.27 1.49
CA THR A 143 42.01 -2.40 0.07
C THR A 143 41.17 -3.62 -0.22
N ALA A 144 41.32 -4.70 0.54
CA ALA A 144 40.58 -5.95 0.34
C ALA A 144 39.07 -5.84 0.64
N VAL A 145 38.64 -4.82 1.40
CA VAL A 145 37.25 -4.59 1.80
C VAL A 145 36.72 -3.27 1.22
N TYR A 146 37.53 -2.21 1.30
CA TYR A 146 37.13 -0.85 0.96
C TYR A 146 36.83 -0.66 -0.55
N SER A 147 37.58 -1.31 -1.43
CA SER A 147 37.45 -1.17 -2.90
C SER A 147 36.25 -1.92 -3.51
N HIS A 148 35.71 -2.94 -2.84
CA HIS A 148 34.59 -3.75 -3.34
C HIS A 148 33.20 -3.20 -2.96
N GLU A 149 33.08 -2.46 -1.86
CA GLU A 149 31.78 -1.96 -1.35
C GLU A 149 31.47 -0.52 -1.78
N HIS A 150 32.48 0.31 -2.11
CA HIS A 150 32.30 1.75 -2.38
C HIS A 150 32.55 2.17 -3.84
N GLY A 151 32.99 1.25 -4.71
CA GLY A 151 32.96 1.44 -6.17
C GLY A 151 33.64 2.70 -6.72
N ASN A 152 34.74 3.18 -6.13
CA ASN A 152 35.53 4.31 -6.65
C ASN A 152 36.99 4.28 -6.16
N ASP A 153 37.92 4.59 -7.05
CA ASP A 153 39.32 4.95 -6.73
C ASP A 153 39.33 6.33 -6.05
N ASN A 154 39.83 6.46 -4.81
CA ASN A 154 40.09 7.77 -4.21
C ASN A 154 41.34 8.39 -4.86
N PRO A 155 41.24 9.52 -5.59
CA PRO A 155 42.37 10.09 -6.33
C PRO A 155 43.52 10.59 -5.44
N PHE A 156 43.29 10.72 -4.13
CA PHE A 156 44.30 11.14 -3.16
C PHE A 156 45.06 9.98 -2.51
N HIS A 157 44.62 8.72 -2.69
CA HIS A 157 45.35 7.55 -2.23
C HIS A 157 46.48 7.23 -3.22
N VAL A 158 47.70 7.62 -2.87
CA VAL A 158 48.90 7.43 -3.69
C VAL A 158 49.40 5.98 -3.63
N LYS A 159 49.25 5.32 -2.48
CA LYS A 159 49.69 3.94 -2.27
C LYS A 159 48.91 3.26 -1.14
N GLU A 160 47.92 2.47 -1.50
CA GLU A 160 47.11 1.72 -0.54
C GLU A 160 47.74 0.36 -0.18
N LEU A 161 47.33 -0.20 0.96
CA LEU A 161 47.87 -1.44 1.50
C LEU A 161 46.74 -2.41 1.87
N THR A 162 46.93 -3.69 1.62
CA THR A 162 46.15 -4.72 2.32
C THR A 162 46.57 -4.79 3.80
N ALA A 163 45.70 -5.32 4.66
CA ALA A 163 46.04 -5.51 6.08
C ALA A 163 47.40 -6.22 6.32
N ARG A 164 47.76 -7.17 5.46
CA ARG A 164 49.03 -7.91 5.56
C ARG A 164 50.25 -7.07 5.14
N GLU A 165 50.10 -6.25 4.11
CA GLU A 165 51.17 -5.35 3.66
C GLU A 165 51.43 -4.25 4.70
N TYR A 166 50.35 -3.74 5.32
CA TYR A 166 50.45 -2.79 6.43
C TYR A 166 51.15 -3.36 7.66
N GLU A 167 50.79 -4.59 8.08
CA GLU A 167 51.46 -5.28 9.19
C GLU A 167 52.96 -5.46 8.91
N SER A 168 53.30 -5.97 7.72
CA SER A 168 54.70 -6.21 7.31
C SER A 168 55.52 -4.91 7.34
N MET A 169 54.95 -3.82 6.85
CA MET A 169 55.57 -2.49 6.83
C MET A 169 55.92 -1.99 8.24
N LEU A 170 55.03 -2.19 9.22
CA LEU A 170 55.29 -1.82 10.61
C LEU A 170 56.37 -2.69 11.26
N GLU A 171 56.38 -4.00 10.98
CA GLU A 171 57.33 -4.97 11.54
C GLU A 171 58.79 -4.72 11.10
N GLU A 172 58.99 -4.13 9.92
CA GLU A 172 60.32 -3.72 9.46
C GLU A 172 60.96 -2.66 10.37
N THR A 173 60.15 -1.80 10.98
CA THR A 173 60.64 -0.66 11.78
C THR A 173 60.51 -0.90 13.29
N PHE A 174 59.45 -1.58 13.72
CA PHE A 174 59.11 -1.80 15.12
C PHE A 174 59.12 -3.29 15.48
N ARG A 175 59.72 -3.61 16.63
CA ARG A 175 59.84 -4.99 17.11
C ARG A 175 58.51 -5.61 17.60
N HIS A 176 57.57 -4.75 17.99
CA HIS A 176 56.29 -5.14 18.57
C HIS A 176 55.18 -4.43 17.81
N VAL A 177 54.43 -5.19 17.01
CA VAL A 177 53.36 -4.69 16.14
C VAL A 177 52.06 -5.41 16.49
N ALA A 178 50.95 -4.67 16.48
CA ALA A 178 49.60 -5.20 16.59
C ALA A 178 48.69 -4.44 15.62
N VAL A 179 48.00 -5.16 14.75
CA VAL A 179 47.03 -4.58 13.80
C VAL A 179 45.62 -4.76 14.34
N LEU A 180 44.86 -3.66 14.36
CA LEU A 180 43.48 -3.60 14.82
C LEU A 180 42.54 -3.37 13.63
N LYS A 181 41.30 -3.89 13.69
CA LYS A 181 40.25 -3.67 12.67
C LYS A 181 39.11 -2.86 13.27
N GLN A 182 38.49 -1.99 12.47
CA GLN A 182 37.42 -1.08 12.89
C GLN A 182 36.23 -1.21 11.93
N ASN A 183 35.01 -1.27 12.48
CA ASN A 183 33.74 -1.19 11.78
C ASN A 183 32.73 -0.42 12.65
N VAL A 184 31.78 0.31 12.05
CA VAL A 184 30.62 0.85 12.76
C VAL A 184 29.48 -0.17 12.72
N THR A 185 28.89 -0.49 13.86
CA THR A 185 27.79 -1.47 13.94
C THR A 185 26.79 -1.09 15.02
N VAL A 186 25.52 -1.42 14.80
CA VAL A 186 24.45 -1.29 15.79
C VAL A 186 24.34 -2.60 16.55
N GLY A 187 24.24 -2.58 17.89
CA GLY A 187 24.31 -3.81 18.67
C GLY A 187 23.94 -3.66 20.15
N SER A 188 23.92 -4.77 20.87
CA SER A 188 23.73 -4.85 22.32
C SER A 188 25.00 -5.34 23.00
N MET A 189 25.31 -4.80 24.18
CA MET A 189 26.54 -5.10 24.90
C MET A 189 26.25 -5.35 26.39
N VAL A 190 26.79 -6.44 26.93
CA VAL A 190 26.73 -6.82 28.35
C VAL A 190 28.13 -6.78 28.92
N VAL A 191 28.31 -6.03 30.01
CA VAL A 191 29.60 -5.85 30.69
C VAL A 191 29.42 -5.95 32.22
N PRO A 192 30.49 -6.24 32.99
CA PRO A 192 30.44 -6.23 34.45
C PRO A 192 30.01 -4.86 35.01
N ALA A 193 29.28 -4.87 36.13
CA ALA A 193 28.74 -3.66 36.76
C ALA A 193 29.80 -2.76 37.40
N ASP A 194 30.93 -3.32 37.84
CA ASP A 194 32.07 -2.57 38.35
C ASP A 194 33.36 -3.07 37.68
N PRO A 195 33.95 -2.31 36.73
CA PRO A 195 35.22 -2.65 36.11
C PRO A 195 36.39 -2.74 37.10
N GLY A 196 36.20 -2.31 38.36
CA GLY A 196 37.20 -2.30 39.42
C GLY A 196 36.98 -3.30 40.56
N ASP A 197 35.95 -4.16 40.52
CA ASP A 197 35.74 -5.16 41.58
C ASP A 197 36.88 -6.20 41.58
N ARG A 198 37.49 -6.38 42.76
CA ARG A 198 38.66 -7.24 42.98
C ARG A 198 38.34 -8.72 42.76
N ASP A 199 37.08 -9.13 42.85
CA ASP A 199 36.65 -10.51 42.62
C ASP A 199 36.34 -10.81 41.14
N THR A 200 36.23 -9.79 40.28
CA THR A 200 35.94 -9.94 38.84
C THR A 200 37.02 -9.41 37.92
N ALA A 201 38.26 -9.22 38.38
CA ALA A 201 39.39 -8.65 37.64
C ALA A 201 39.39 -9.04 36.14
N ILE A 202 38.84 -8.15 35.31
CA ILE A 202 38.80 -8.27 33.86
C ILE A 202 39.67 -7.13 33.34
N GLU A 203 40.94 -7.45 33.10
CA GLU A 203 41.74 -6.69 32.15
C GLU A 203 41.30 -7.11 30.73
N GLY A 204 40.79 -6.19 29.92
CA GLY A 204 40.63 -6.46 28.48
C GLY A 204 39.56 -5.67 27.72
N VAL A 205 38.55 -5.10 28.38
CA VAL A 205 37.49 -4.33 27.70
C VAL A 205 37.42 -2.92 28.27
N ARG A 206 37.68 -1.91 27.43
CA ARG A 206 37.49 -0.49 27.77
C ARG A 206 36.26 0.01 27.05
N LEU A 207 35.34 0.62 27.79
CA LEU A 207 34.12 1.21 27.26
C LEU A 207 34.23 2.71 27.36
N GLN A 208 33.94 3.40 26.26
CA GLN A 208 33.95 4.86 26.18
C GLN A 208 32.63 5.32 25.58
N THR A 209 32.07 6.38 26.14
CA THR A 209 30.92 7.09 25.58
C THR A 209 31.39 8.43 25.05
N ILE A 210 30.90 8.85 23.88
CA ILE A 210 31.21 10.15 23.29
C ILE A 210 29.93 10.99 23.17
N GLU A 211 29.95 12.22 23.69
CA GLU A 211 28.81 13.15 23.68
C GLU A 211 29.22 14.48 23.04
N ARG A 212 28.33 15.06 22.21
CA ARG A 212 28.55 16.39 21.60
C ARG A 212 28.03 17.46 22.53
N THR A 213 28.89 18.39 22.91
CA THR A 213 28.55 19.59 23.67
C THR A 213 28.75 20.85 22.82
N ASP A 214 28.27 22.00 23.31
CA ASP A 214 28.41 23.29 22.64
C ASP A 214 29.88 23.74 22.45
N THR A 215 30.82 23.11 23.17
CA THR A 215 32.26 23.43 23.14
C THR A 215 33.11 22.34 22.49
N GLY A 216 32.51 21.27 21.96
CA GLY A 216 33.24 20.15 21.34
C GLY A 216 32.64 18.79 21.70
N TRP A 217 33.43 17.73 21.59
CA TRP A 217 33.02 16.38 21.99
C TRP A 217 33.70 15.97 23.29
N VAL A 218 32.96 15.33 24.20
CA VAL A 218 33.47 14.80 25.47
C VAL A 218 33.48 13.29 25.42
N VAL A 219 34.58 12.67 25.85
CA VAL A 219 34.72 11.20 25.95
C VAL A 219 34.78 10.78 27.41
N ASP A 220 33.78 10.04 27.86
CA ASP A 220 33.68 9.51 29.23
C ASP A 220 33.99 8.01 29.30
N GLN A 221 34.40 7.54 30.49
CA GLN A 221 34.63 6.11 30.75
C GLN A 221 33.35 5.42 31.20
N GLY A 222 33.09 4.26 30.62
CA GLY A 222 31.88 3.47 30.87
C GLY A 222 30.76 3.77 29.87
N VAL A 223 29.70 2.97 29.95
CA VAL A 223 28.45 3.18 29.23
C VAL A 223 27.30 3.21 30.23
N PRO A 224 26.31 4.10 30.07
CA PRO A 224 25.06 3.99 30.79
C PRO A 224 24.43 2.63 30.47
N HIS A 225 23.89 1.95 31.48
CA HIS A 225 23.31 0.61 31.35
C HIS A 225 21.82 0.66 31.69
N THR A 226 21.02 -0.05 30.90
CA THR A 226 19.57 -0.12 31.09
C THR A 226 19.16 -1.28 32.02
N TYR A 227 19.97 -2.35 32.08
CA TYR A 227 19.65 -3.58 32.83
C TYR A 227 20.85 -4.09 33.64
N LEU A 228 20.61 -4.65 34.83
CA LEU A 228 21.62 -5.35 35.66
C LEU A 228 21.44 -6.87 35.51
N LEU A 229 22.49 -7.59 35.11
CA LEU A 229 22.45 -9.05 34.97
C LEU A 229 23.13 -9.73 36.16
N GLY A 230 22.33 -10.42 36.99
CA GLY A 230 22.82 -11.18 38.13
C GLY A 230 23.10 -12.64 37.76
N VAL A 231 24.33 -13.09 37.96
CA VAL A 231 24.70 -14.51 37.86
C VAL A 231 25.10 -14.98 39.26
N ALA A 232 24.38 -15.95 39.80
CA ALA A 232 24.56 -16.43 41.17
C ALA A 232 24.51 -17.96 41.23
N SER A 233 25.27 -18.55 42.16
CA SER A 233 25.34 -19.99 42.39
C SER A 233 25.78 -20.24 43.83
N ASP A 234 25.28 -21.32 44.45
CA ASP A 234 25.75 -21.80 45.77
C ASP A 234 27.17 -22.39 45.72
N LYS A 235 27.77 -22.43 44.53
CA LYS A 235 29.17 -22.78 44.25
C LYS A 235 29.86 -21.60 43.57
N HIS A 236 31.20 -21.58 43.56
CA HIS A 236 31.94 -20.57 42.81
C HIS A 236 31.43 -20.44 41.38
N LEU A 237 31.16 -19.20 40.97
CA LEU A 237 30.73 -18.89 39.62
C LEU A 237 31.82 -19.31 38.62
N PRO A 238 31.42 -19.82 37.45
CA PRO A 238 32.36 -19.99 36.35
C PRO A 238 32.92 -18.62 35.95
N LYS A 239 34.11 -18.58 35.36
CA LYS A 239 34.66 -17.34 34.80
C LYS A 239 33.67 -16.77 33.78
N LEU A 240 33.16 -15.57 34.05
CA LEU A 240 32.25 -14.86 33.17
C LEU A 240 33.04 -14.13 32.06
N PRO A 241 32.44 -13.93 30.87
CA PRO A 241 33.07 -13.17 29.81
C PRO A 241 33.24 -11.70 30.20
N ALA A 242 34.35 -11.11 29.73
CA ALA A 242 34.73 -9.72 29.96
C ALA A 242 33.71 -8.70 29.42
N ALA A 243 33.15 -9.04 28.26
CA ALA A 243 31.98 -8.42 27.67
C ALA A 243 31.32 -9.45 26.75
N ALA A 244 30.01 -9.33 26.55
CA ALA A 244 29.30 -10.05 25.49
C ALA A 244 28.66 -9.00 24.57
N VAL A 245 29.10 -8.96 23.30
CA VAL A 245 28.62 -8.01 22.29
C VAL A 245 27.85 -8.78 21.23
N LEU A 246 26.63 -8.35 20.97
CA LEU A 246 25.79 -8.79 19.85
C LEU A 246 25.72 -7.65 18.85
N THR A 247 26.10 -7.88 17.59
CA THR A 247 26.12 -6.85 16.54
C THR A 247 25.17 -7.22 15.41
N ASP A 248 24.48 -6.22 14.85
CA ASP A 248 23.65 -6.31 13.65
C ASP A 248 24.42 -5.70 12.48
N ALA A 249 25.38 -6.47 11.96
CA ALA A 249 26.32 -6.00 10.94
C ALA A 249 25.68 -5.62 9.60
N GLN A 250 24.46 -6.08 9.31
CA GLN A 250 23.72 -5.80 8.07
C GLN A 250 22.53 -4.83 8.28
N LEU A 251 22.38 -4.27 9.48
CA LEU A 251 21.25 -3.43 9.89
C LEU A 251 19.88 -4.12 9.68
N THR A 252 19.83 -5.44 9.71
CA THR A 252 18.61 -6.24 9.48
C THR A 252 17.57 -6.07 10.59
N LEU A 253 18.03 -5.82 11.82
CA LEU A 253 17.21 -5.55 13.00
C LEU A 253 16.92 -4.04 13.15
N ALA A 254 17.79 -3.17 12.63
CA ALA A 254 17.68 -1.71 12.73
C ALA A 254 16.81 -1.04 11.64
N ARG A 255 16.57 -1.71 10.50
CA ARG A 255 15.78 -1.18 9.35
C ARG A 255 14.25 -1.05 9.60
N GLY A 256 13.77 -1.28 10.82
CA GLY A 256 12.34 -1.21 11.18
C GLY A 256 11.97 -0.16 12.24
N GLY A 257 12.76 0.90 12.44
CA GLY A 257 12.68 1.73 13.65
C GLY A 257 11.90 3.05 13.55
N ASN A 258 11.05 3.32 14.55
CA ASN A 258 11.19 4.52 15.38
C ASN A 258 10.62 4.27 16.80
N THR A 259 11.49 4.22 17.81
CA THR A 259 11.26 3.51 19.09
C THR A 259 11.80 4.30 20.29
N ALA A 260 10.96 5.08 20.97
CA ALA A 260 11.29 5.62 22.31
C ALA A 260 10.10 5.66 23.29
N GLU A 261 8.89 6.07 22.87
CA GLU A 261 7.68 5.91 23.71
C GLU A 261 7.16 4.45 23.76
N LEU A 262 7.47 3.66 22.73
CA LEU A 262 7.13 2.23 22.68
C LEU A 262 7.85 1.39 23.74
N VAL A 263 8.99 1.85 24.28
CA VAL A 263 9.80 1.05 25.20
C VAL A 263 9.12 0.90 26.56
N GLU A 264 8.42 1.94 27.01
CA GLU A 264 7.73 1.92 28.31
C GLU A 264 6.40 1.12 28.24
N GLN A 265 5.68 1.19 27.12
CA GLN A 265 4.49 0.35 26.87
C GLN A 265 4.84 -1.10 26.46
N ARG A 266 5.99 -1.31 25.79
CA ARG A 266 6.56 -2.64 25.51
C ARG A 266 6.83 -3.36 26.81
N ASP A 267 7.33 -2.70 27.84
CA ASP A 267 7.70 -3.40 29.07
C ASP A 267 6.47 -3.90 29.85
N GLU A 268 5.32 -3.23 29.76
CA GLU A 268 4.02 -3.78 30.23
C GLU A 268 3.47 -4.88 29.30
N ALA A 269 3.54 -4.69 27.98
CA ALA A 269 3.05 -5.68 27.01
C ALA A 269 3.92 -6.95 26.93
N VAL A 270 5.23 -6.85 27.15
CA VAL A 270 6.17 -7.99 27.18
C VAL A 270 5.94 -8.83 28.43
N ALA A 271 5.55 -8.24 29.55
CA ALA A 271 5.12 -8.97 30.74
C ALA A 271 3.83 -9.77 30.49
N ASP A 272 2.87 -9.21 29.75
CA ASP A 272 1.63 -9.89 29.36
C ASP A 272 1.86 -10.96 28.27
N VAL A 273 2.75 -10.70 27.31
CA VAL A 273 3.15 -11.65 26.26
C VAL A 273 3.93 -12.83 26.85
N ALA A 274 4.81 -12.63 27.83
CA ALA A 274 5.52 -13.74 28.49
C ALA A 274 4.55 -14.69 29.20
N LYS A 275 3.52 -14.14 29.85
CA LYS A 275 2.48 -14.91 30.55
C LYS A 275 1.55 -15.68 29.59
N LEU A 276 1.26 -15.09 28.43
CA LEU A 276 0.49 -15.72 27.34
C LEU A 276 1.31 -16.75 26.56
N ASN A 277 2.61 -16.54 26.38
CA ASN A 277 3.50 -17.49 25.71
C ASN A 277 3.73 -18.74 26.58
N GLU A 278 3.78 -18.61 27.92
CA GLU A 278 3.74 -19.75 28.84
C GLU A 278 2.45 -20.58 28.71
N LEU A 279 1.29 -19.91 28.61
CA LEU A 279 -0.01 -20.57 28.40
C LEU A 279 -0.09 -21.26 27.02
N TYR A 280 0.46 -20.63 25.99
CA TYR A 280 0.54 -21.17 24.63
C TYR A 280 1.45 -22.40 24.54
N GLN A 281 2.66 -22.33 25.12
CA GLN A 281 3.57 -23.49 25.16
C GLN A 281 3.00 -24.63 25.98
N ARG A 282 2.28 -24.34 27.07
CA ARG A 282 1.57 -25.36 27.86
C ARG A 282 0.46 -26.04 27.06
N SER A 283 -0.36 -25.27 26.34
CA SER A 283 -1.45 -25.82 25.53
C SER A 283 -0.93 -26.60 24.31
N ARG A 284 0.19 -26.17 23.72
CA ARG A 284 0.90 -26.89 22.67
C ARG A 284 1.54 -28.19 23.18
N GLY A 285 2.12 -28.17 24.38
CA GLY A 285 2.66 -29.36 25.04
C GLY A 285 1.59 -30.41 25.33
N GLU A 286 0.43 -29.97 25.85
CA GLU A 286 -0.74 -30.84 26.09
C GLU A 286 -1.31 -31.42 24.79
N ALA A 287 -1.30 -30.65 23.69
CA ALA A 287 -1.74 -31.12 22.36
C ALA A 287 -0.81 -32.19 21.77
N GLU A 288 0.51 -32.07 21.98
CA GLU A 288 1.48 -33.09 21.55
C GLU A 288 1.43 -34.34 22.42
N GLU A 289 1.19 -34.23 23.74
CA GLU A 289 0.91 -35.39 24.59
C GLU A 289 -0.35 -36.14 24.16
N LEU A 290 -1.43 -35.41 23.80
CA LEU A 290 -2.67 -35.98 23.28
C LEU A 290 -2.46 -36.70 21.94
N LYS A 291 -1.69 -36.13 21.01
CA LYS A 291 -1.30 -36.82 19.77
C LYS A 291 -0.53 -38.10 20.05
N GLY A 292 0.41 -38.05 20.99
CA GLY A 292 1.17 -39.24 21.42
C GLY A 292 0.28 -40.32 22.06
N ALA A 293 -0.73 -39.94 22.84
CA ALA A 293 -1.68 -40.86 23.44
C ALA A 293 -2.63 -41.49 22.40
N ILE A 294 -3.12 -40.70 21.44
CA ILE A 294 -3.93 -41.15 20.30
C ILE A 294 -3.14 -42.18 19.48
N ALA A 295 -1.87 -41.91 19.15
CA ALA A 295 -1.04 -42.84 18.40
C ALA A 295 -0.85 -44.18 19.13
N ARG A 296 -0.61 -44.15 20.45
CA ARG A 296 -0.49 -45.36 21.28
C ARG A 296 -1.80 -46.16 21.37
N LEU A 297 -2.94 -45.49 21.47
CA LEU A 297 -4.26 -46.13 21.49
C LEU A 297 -4.65 -46.70 20.13
N GLU A 298 -4.29 -46.04 19.03
CA GLU A 298 -4.46 -46.57 17.66
C GLU A 298 -3.62 -47.83 17.43
N GLU A 299 -2.40 -47.87 17.99
CA GLU A 299 -1.53 -49.04 17.94
C GLU A 299 -2.08 -50.19 18.79
N LEU A 300 -2.51 -49.93 20.04
CA LEU A 300 -3.19 -50.91 20.90
C LEU A 300 -4.49 -51.46 20.28
N ARG A 301 -5.26 -50.61 19.58
CA ARG A 301 -6.47 -51.02 18.83
C ARG A 301 -6.14 -51.92 17.65
N LYS A 302 -5.00 -51.69 16.99
CA LYS A 302 -4.51 -52.54 15.89
C LYS A 302 -4.08 -53.91 16.38
N THR A 303 -3.59 -54.01 17.61
CA THR A 303 -3.11 -55.27 18.22
C THR A 303 -4.22 -56.05 18.96
N SER A 304 -5.34 -55.42 19.31
CA SER A 304 -6.46 -56.03 20.04
C SER A 304 -7.75 -55.97 19.22
N GLU A 305 -7.97 -56.96 18.34
CA GLU A 305 -9.17 -57.05 17.48
C GLU A 305 -10.50 -57.23 18.25
N GLN A 306 -10.48 -57.35 19.59
CA GLN A 306 -11.67 -57.67 20.40
C GLN A 306 -12.09 -56.61 21.44
N GLN A 307 -11.37 -55.50 21.62
CA GLN A 307 -11.85 -54.42 22.51
C GLN A 307 -12.71 -53.41 21.73
N GLY A 308 -13.97 -53.83 21.56
CA GLY A 308 -15.03 -53.11 20.86
C GLY A 308 -15.45 -51.79 21.49
N GLU A 309 -16.13 -50.98 20.67
CA GLU A 309 -16.83 -49.71 20.88
C GLU A 309 -16.26 -48.67 21.87
N ALA A 310 -15.86 -49.02 23.10
CA ALA A 310 -15.29 -48.14 24.10
C ALA A 310 -14.02 -47.41 23.61
N GLY A 311 -13.10 -48.11 22.94
CA GLY A 311 -11.90 -47.49 22.36
C GLY A 311 -12.18 -46.60 21.15
N LYS A 312 -13.31 -46.81 20.44
CA LYS A 312 -13.76 -45.90 19.37
C LYS A 312 -14.36 -44.62 19.96
N ALA A 313 -15.11 -44.74 21.06
CA ALA A 313 -15.67 -43.61 21.78
C ALA A 313 -14.56 -42.73 22.41
N GLU A 314 -13.56 -43.35 23.04
CA GLU A 314 -12.43 -42.62 23.64
C GLU A 314 -11.55 -41.92 22.58
N LEU A 315 -11.35 -42.54 21.41
CA LEU A 315 -10.62 -41.91 20.30
C LEU A 315 -11.40 -40.75 19.67
N ALA A 316 -12.74 -40.88 19.58
CA ALA A 316 -13.61 -39.81 19.10
C ALA A 316 -13.62 -38.63 20.08
N GLU A 317 -13.69 -38.91 21.38
CA GLU A 317 -13.63 -37.90 22.44
C GLU A 317 -12.28 -37.14 22.45
N LEU A 318 -11.16 -37.86 22.29
CA LEU A 318 -9.83 -37.24 22.21
C LEU A 318 -9.64 -36.39 20.94
N ARG A 319 -10.19 -36.83 19.79
CA ARG A 319 -10.17 -36.05 18.54
C ARG A 319 -11.04 -34.80 18.63
N GLU A 320 -12.16 -34.87 19.33
CA GLU A 320 -13.02 -33.72 19.57
C GLU A 320 -12.38 -32.72 20.52
N ARG A 321 -11.74 -33.19 21.61
CA ARG A 321 -10.96 -32.34 22.51
C ARG A 321 -9.76 -31.68 21.83
N LEU A 322 -9.12 -32.36 20.85
CA LEU A 322 -8.05 -31.77 20.03
C LEU A 322 -8.61 -30.65 19.13
N ARG A 323 -9.75 -30.89 18.46
CA ARG A 323 -10.44 -29.88 17.66
C ARG A 323 -10.86 -28.67 18.49
N GLU A 324 -11.42 -28.88 19.68
CA GLU A 324 -11.81 -27.79 20.59
C GLU A 324 -10.59 -26.95 21.01
N ARG A 325 -9.43 -27.58 21.22
CA ARG A 325 -8.18 -26.87 21.56
C ARG A 325 -7.58 -26.12 20.39
N GLU A 326 -7.60 -26.68 19.18
CA GLU A 326 -7.18 -25.99 17.96
C GLU A 326 -8.12 -24.82 17.63
N LEU A 327 -9.43 -24.99 17.84
CA LEU A 327 -10.42 -23.94 17.68
C LEU A 327 -10.26 -22.84 18.74
N GLN A 328 -9.93 -23.20 19.99
CA GLN A 328 -9.62 -22.24 21.05
C GLN A 328 -8.34 -21.45 20.72
N ALA A 329 -7.28 -22.11 20.23
CA ALA A 329 -6.06 -21.44 19.79
C ALA A 329 -6.29 -20.48 18.61
N ARG A 330 -7.15 -20.85 17.65
CA ARG A 330 -7.57 -19.97 16.54
C ARG A 330 -8.43 -18.81 17.00
N ARG A 331 -9.34 -19.02 17.96
CA ARG A 331 -10.15 -17.96 18.58
C ARG A 331 -9.29 -16.99 19.39
N ASP A 332 -8.28 -17.49 20.08
CA ASP A 332 -7.33 -16.65 20.83
C ASP A 332 -6.42 -15.87 19.86
N ALA A 333 -6.02 -16.44 18.72
CA ALA A 333 -5.31 -15.73 17.65
C ALA A 333 -6.17 -14.63 17.00
N ALA A 334 -7.43 -14.93 16.66
CA ALA A 334 -8.38 -13.95 16.13
C ALA A 334 -8.73 -12.86 17.16
N ARG A 335 -8.71 -13.17 18.45
CA ARG A 335 -8.92 -12.19 19.53
C ARG A 335 -7.71 -11.28 19.72
N VAL A 336 -6.49 -11.77 19.52
CA VAL A 336 -5.25 -10.97 19.45
C VAL A 336 -5.28 -10.04 18.24
N GLU A 337 -5.78 -10.52 17.11
CA GLU A 337 -5.93 -9.74 15.88
C GLU A 337 -7.04 -8.68 15.99
N TRP A 338 -8.18 -9.02 16.60
CA TRP A 338 -9.26 -8.07 16.90
C TRP A 338 -8.85 -7.01 17.94
N LEU A 339 -8.03 -7.37 18.92
CA LEU A 339 -7.47 -6.40 19.88
C LEU A 339 -6.40 -5.51 19.22
N ARG A 340 -5.63 -6.01 18.23
CA ARG A 340 -4.73 -5.18 17.39
C ARG A 340 -5.50 -4.20 16.54
N ASP A 341 -6.61 -4.63 15.95
CA ASP A 341 -7.44 -3.79 15.10
C ASP A 341 -8.24 -2.76 15.93
N THR A 342 -8.66 -3.16 17.13
CA THR A 342 -9.22 -2.24 18.13
C THR A 342 -8.17 -1.26 18.65
N ALA A 343 -6.91 -1.67 18.80
CA ALA A 343 -5.80 -0.79 19.16
C ALA A 343 -5.49 0.21 18.03
N ALA A 344 -5.41 -0.22 16.77
CA ALA A 344 -5.22 0.66 15.61
C ALA A 344 -6.37 1.68 15.43
N ARG A 345 -7.61 1.26 15.70
CA ARG A 345 -8.79 2.14 15.69
C ARG A 345 -8.79 3.11 16.87
N LEU A 346 -8.34 2.68 18.05
CA LEU A 346 -8.13 3.55 19.19
C LEU A 346 -6.93 4.48 18.98
N GLU A 347 -5.89 4.09 18.25
CA GLU A 347 -4.74 4.93 17.84
C GLU A 347 -5.18 6.06 16.89
N GLY A 348 -6.09 5.77 15.95
CA GLY A 348 -6.71 6.79 15.10
C GLY A 348 -7.62 7.75 15.88
N GLN A 349 -8.46 7.21 16.76
CA GLN A 349 -9.34 8.02 17.62
C GLN A 349 -8.57 8.79 18.70
N LEU A 350 -7.44 8.27 19.16
CA LEU A 350 -6.54 8.92 20.10
C LEU A 350 -5.73 10.00 19.39
N ALA A 351 -5.27 9.82 18.15
CA ALA A 351 -4.61 10.89 17.37
C ALA A 351 -5.54 12.09 17.11
N GLU A 352 -6.83 11.83 16.91
CA GLU A 352 -7.85 12.87 16.73
C GLU A 352 -8.33 13.47 18.05
N ALA A 353 -8.51 12.66 19.10
CA ALA A 353 -8.78 13.12 20.44
C ALA A 353 -7.57 13.86 21.06
N GLN A 354 -6.33 13.53 20.68
CA GLN A 354 -5.09 14.17 21.15
C GLN A 354 -4.92 15.54 20.51
N ARG A 355 -5.21 15.69 19.21
CA ARG A 355 -5.32 17.03 18.58
C ARG A 355 -6.41 17.88 19.23
N ARG A 356 -7.56 17.26 19.54
CA ARG A 356 -8.66 17.95 20.23
C ARG A 356 -8.34 18.24 21.69
N VAL A 357 -7.57 17.39 22.37
CA VAL A 357 -7.11 17.55 23.76
C VAL A 357 -5.97 18.54 23.83
N ASP A 358 -5.10 18.67 22.83
CA ASP A 358 -4.03 19.66 22.76
C ASP A 358 -4.60 21.06 22.45
N GLU A 359 -5.62 21.15 21.57
CA GLU A 359 -6.45 22.35 21.38
C GLU A 359 -7.22 22.72 22.65
N LEU A 360 -7.89 21.73 23.27
CA LEU A 360 -8.62 21.91 24.52
C LEU A 360 -7.69 22.05 25.75
N ALA A 361 -6.41 21.68 25.69
CA ALA A 361 -5.41 21.81 26.76
C ALA A 361 -4.64 23.12 26.63
N ALA A 362 -4.54 23.69 25.44
CA ALA A 362 -4.19 25.10 25.27
C ALA A 362 -5.32 26.00 25.80
N GLU A 363 -6.57 25.72 25.43
CA GLU A 363 -7.75 26.42 26.00
C GLU A 363 -7.96 26.11 27.50
N ASN A 364 -7.71 24.87 27.96
CA ASN A 364 -7.77 24.50 29.37
C ASN A 364 -6.54 24.93 30.17
N ALA A 365 -5.36 25.16 29.61
CA ALA A 365 -4.24 25.74 30.35
C ALA A 365 -4.56 27.20 30.70
N GLU A 366 -5.25 27.90 29.78
CA GLU A 366 -5.77 29.25 29.97
C GLU A 366 -6.98 29.28 30.95
N LEU A 367 -7.86 28.27 30.91
CA LEU A 367 -8.98 28.11 31.87
C LEU A 367 -8.57 27.47 33.21
N ALA A 368 -7.50 26.66 33.30
CA ALA A 368 -7.00 25.99 34.50
C ALA A 368 -6.08 26.89 35.33
N ALA A 369 -5.41 27.87 34.69
CA ALA A 369 -4.86 29.03 35.39
C ALA A 369 -5.95 29.80 36.16
N GLN A 370 -7.21 29.73 35.69
CA GLN A 370 -8.37 30.34 36.35
C GLN A 370 -9.13 29.38 37.31
N ASN A 371 -9.07 28.05 37.11
CA ASN A 371 -9.85 27.05 37.87
C ASN A 371 -9.10 26.26 38.96
N SER A 372 -7.77 26.39 39.08
CA SER A 372 -6.96 25.69 40.09
C SER A 372 -7.34 26.03 41.56
N ALA A 373 -8.20 27.02 41.80
CA ALA A 373 -8.69 27.37 43.13
C ALA A 373 -9.98 26.62 43.56
N LEU A 374 -10.71 25.97 42.65
CA LEU A 374 -12.06 25.43 42.91
C LEU A 374 -12.11 23.91 43.13
N VAL A 375 -11.22 23.12 42.49
CA VAL A 375 -11.30 21.64 42.48
C VAL A 375 -10.72 20.99 43.75
N GLN A 376 -9.81 21.66 44.45
CA GLN A 376 -9.27 21.21 45.75
C GLN A 376 -10.34 21.04 46.85
N ARG A 377 -11.56 21.59 46.67
CA ARG A 377 -12.65 21.48 47.66
C ARG A 377 -13.67 20.35 47.43
N ALA A 378 -13.67 19.69 46.26
CA ALA A 378 -14.72 18.73 45.90
C ALA A 378 -14.34 17.25 46.11
N VAL A 379 -13.06 16.89 45.93
CA VAL A 379 -12.62 15.48 45.91
C VAL A 379 -12.57 14.84 47.31
N THR A 380 -12.44 15.63 48.37
CA THR A 380 -12.45 15.14 49.77
C THR A 380 -13.83 14.63 50.22
N LYS A 381 -14.90 14.93 49.48
CA LYS A 381 -16.28 14.63 49.91
C LYS A 381 -16.86 13.33 49.32
N TYR A 382 -16.36 12.85 48.19
CA TYR A 382 -16.97 11.70 47.48
C TYR A 382 -16.36 10.35 47.89
N ARG A 383 -15.11 10.33 48.37
CA ARG A 383 -14.42 9.12 48.83
C ARG A 383 -15.02 8.49 50.11
N LYS A 384 -15.83 9.26 50.87
CA LYS A 384 -16.48 8.77 52.11
C LYS A 384 -17.84 8.10 51.92
N VAL A 385 -18.39 8.10 50.69
CA VAL A 385 -19.73 7.55 50.42
C VAL A 385 -19.67 6.14 49.86
N VAL A 386 -18.65 5.80 49.07
CA VAL A 386 -18.54 4.48 48.40
C VAL A 386 -18.09 3.37 49.35
N GLU A 387 -17.33 3.69 50.39
CA GLU A 387 -16.90 2.70 51.41
C GLU A 387 -18.01 2.30 52.40
N ARG A 388 -19.23 2.84 52.28
CA ARG A 388 -20.31 2.63 53.28
C ARG A 388 -21.49 1.77 52.81
N VAL A 389 -21.57 1.29 51.55
CA VAL A 389 -22.86 0.76 51.01
C VAL A 389 -22.87 -0.71 50.53
N ALA A 390 -21.84 -1.56 50.68
CA ALA A 390 -22.03 -3.01 50.46
C ALA A 390 -20.93 -3.96 51.00
N PRO A 391 -21.10 -4.59 52.17
CA PRO A 391 -20.30 -5.71 52.68
C PRO A 391 -20.75 -7.10 52.16
N ARG A 392 -19.98 -8.16 52.48
CA ARG A 392 -20.14 -9.55 51.99
C ARG A 392 -21.52 -10.18 52.31
N GLY A 393 -22.13 -10.85 51.31
CA GLY A 393 -23.32 -11.70 51.46
C GLY A 393 -24.60 -11.23 50.75
N THR A 394 -24.53 -10.35 49.75
CA THR A 394 -25.72 -9.85 49.01
C THR A 394 -25.62 -10.11 47.49
N ALA A 395 -26.80 -10.25 46.85
CA ALA A 395 -27.00 -10.57 45.43
C ALA A 395 -26.33 -9.62 44.41
N ARG A 396 -25.80 -8.48 44.86
CA ARG A 396 -25.03 -7.57 43.99
C ARG A 396 -23.60 -8.06 43.73
N ARG A 397 -23.09 -9.00 44.54
CA ARG A 397 -21.80 -9.67 44.32
C ARG A 397 -21.90 -10.87 43.38
N ASP A 398 -23.09 -11.43 43.17
CA ASP A 398 -23.32 -12.50 42.18
C ASP A 398 -23.27 -11.95 40.74
N ALA A 399 -23.64 -10.68 40.54
CA ALA A 399 -23.43 -9.96 39.28
C ALA A 399 -21.94 -9.67 38.98
N TYR A 400 -21.07 -9.70 39.99
CA TYR A 400 -19.64 -9.52 39.85
C TYR A 400 -18.93 -10.81 39.40
N GLU A 401 -19.48 -11.99 39.73
CA GLU A 401 -18.95 -13.29 39.27
C GLU A 401 -19.32 -13.58 37.80
N ILE A 402 -20.47 -13.09 37.32
CA ILE A 402 -20.88 -13.16 35.91
C ILE A 402 -20.00 -12.28 35.00
N ALA A 403 -19.46 -11.18 35.53
CA ALA A 403 -18.55 -10.30 34.79
C ALA A 403 -17.13 -10.88 34.58
N LEU A 404 -16.78 -11.99 35.25
CA LEU A 404 -15.46 -12.64 35.18
C LEU A 404 -15.44 -13.93 34.32
N GLY A 405 -16.54 -14.25 33.62
CA GLY A 405 -16.50 -14.90 32.31
C GLY A 405 -16.14 -16.39 32.21
N ARG A 406 -16.62 -17.27 33.09
CA ARG A 406 -16.63 -18.75 32.85
C ARG A 406 -18.06 -19.30 32.70
N LYS A 407 -18.22 -20.21 31.72
CA LYS A 407 -19.39 -20.51 30.84
C LYS A 407 -20.18 -21.78 31.23
N PRO A 408 -21.44 -21.97 30.76
CA PRO A 408 -21.67 -22.85 29.60
C PRO A 408 -22.91 -22.47 28.72
N GLY A 409 -22.93 -22.94 27.46
CA GLY A 409 -24.16 -23.04 26.66
C GLY A 409 -24.02 -22.55 25.22
N ILE A 410 -24.04 -23.49 24.28
CA ILE A 410 -24.35 -23.26 22.86
C ILE A 410 -25.74 -22.61 22.81
N PRO A 411 -25.98 -21.53 22.04
CA PRO A 411 -27.35 -21.15 21.75
C PRO A 411 -27.95 -22.21 20.84
N GLU A 412 -28.81 -23.06 21.40
CA GLU A 412 -29.91 -23.62 20.63
C GLU A 412 -30.69 -22.45 20.04
N VAL A 413 -30.92 -22.47 18.73
CA VAL A 413 -31.94 -21.65 18.09
C VAL A 413 -33.29 -22.14 18.59
N ALA A 414 -33.73 -21.63 19.73
CA ALA A 414 -35.13 -21.63 20.11
C ALA A 414 -35.78 -20.40 19.49
N ALA A 415 -36.16 -20.51 18.22
CA ALA A 415 -37.34 -19.81 17.75
C ALA A 415 -38.48 -20.81 17.84
N GLU A 416 -39.48 -20.55 18.67
CA GLU A 416 -40.81 -21.06 18.33
C GLU A 416 -41.08 -20.60 16.89
N PRO A 417 -41.28 -21.50 15.91
CA PRO A 417 -41.64 -21.07 14.58
C PRO A 417 -42.97 -20.34 14.75
N GLY A 418 -42.99 -19.03 14.48
CA GLY A 418 -44.24 -18.37 14.15
C GLY A 418 -44.88 -19.21 13.04
N THR A 419 -45.98 -19.88 13.34
CA THR A 419 -46.66 -20.77 12.39
C THR A 419 -47.55 -19.99 11.43
N GLY A 420 -47.76 -18.69 11.70
CA GLY A 420 -48.66 -17.83 10.96
C GLY A 420 -48.06 -17.20 9.70
N PRO A 421 -48.93 -16.61 8.85
CA PRO A 421 -48.56 -15.90 7.63
C PRO A 421 -47.61 -14.72 7.87
N VAL A 422 -46.96 -14.26 6.80
CA VAL A 422 -46.00 -13.13 6.82
C VAL A 422 -46.42 -12.12 5.76
N ALA A 423 -46.36 -10.83 6.09
CA ALA A 423 -46.58 -9.77 5.12
C ALA A 423 -45.28 -9.48 4.34
N VAL A 424 -45.41 -9.23 3.04
CA VAL A 424 -44.30 -8.80 2.19
C VAL A 424 -44.66 -7.49 1.47
N PRO A 425 -43.66 -6.69 1.06
CA PRO A 425 -43.87 -5.53 0.23
C PRO A 425 -44.60 -5.92 -1.07
N SER A 426 -45.48 -5.03 -1.51
CA SER A 426 -46.14 -5.14 -2.81
C SER A 426 -46.23 -3.77 -3.46
N SER A 427 -46.06 -3.73 -4.78
CA SER A 427 -46.18 -2.53 -5.61
C SER A 427 -47.18 -2.77 -6.74
N ASP A 428 -48.05 -1.79 -6.99
CA ASP A 428 -48.97 -1.82 -8.14
C ASP A 428 -48.25 -1.56 -9.47
N ARG A 429 -47.05 -0.96 -9.42
CA ARG A 429 -46.18 -0.69 -10.56
C ARG A 429 -44.77 -1.22 -10.26
N PRO A 430 -44.60 -2.55 -10.18
CA PRO A 430 -43.32 -3.15 -9.84
C PRO A 430 -42.33 -2.94 -11.00
N LEU A 431 -41.11 -2.53 -10.69
CA LEU A 431 -39.98 -2.62 -11.63
C LEU A 431 -39.48 -4.06 -11.72
N VAL A 432 -39.56 -4.80 -10.60
CA VAL A 432 -39.11 -6.19 -10.49
C VAL A 432 -40.24 -7.10 -10.02
N SER A 433 -40.41 -8.25 -10.67
CA SER A 433 -41.25 -9.34 -10.16
C SER A 433 -40.36 -10.42 -9.54
N VAL A 434 -40.44 -10.59 -8.22
CA VAL A 434 -39.73 -11.65 -7.49
C VAL A 434 -40.58 -12.92 -7.56
N ILE A 435 -40.03 -13.99 -8.15
CA ILE A 435 -40.71 -15.25 -8.39
C ILE A 435 -40.11 -16.32 -7.48
N VAL A 436 -40.94 -16.88 -6.62
CA VAL A 436 -40.54 -17.91 -5.64
C VAL A 436 -41.32 -19.20 -5.89
N PRO A 437 -40.72 -20.24 -6.49
CA PRO A 437 -41.36 -21.55 -6.64
C PRO A 437 -41.38 -22.30 -5.30
N VAL A 438 -42.50 -22.96 -4.98
CA VAL A 438 -42.71 -23.65 -3.69
C VAL A 438 -43.35 -25.01 -3.90
N HIS A 439 -42.79 -26.04 -3.27
CA HIS A 439 -43.41 -27.37 -3.16
C HIS A 439 -43.26 -27.90 -1.72
N GLY A 440 -44.18 -27.47 -0.85
CA GLY A 440 -44.17 -27.72 0.59
C GLY A 440 -43.08 -26.97 1.35
N LYS A 441 -42.71 -27.49 2.54
CA LYS A 441 -41.60 -26.97 3.39
C LYS A 441 -41.83 -25.53 3.86
N TRP A 442 -43.06 -25.24 4.29
CA TRP A 442 -43.48 -23.94 4.83
C TRP A 442 -42.45 -23.20 5.72
N PRO A 443 -41.72 -23.83 6.66
CA PRO A 443 -40.75 -23.11 7.49
C PRO A 443 -39.71 -22.31 6.68
N TYR A 444 -39.21 -22.86 5.58
CA TYR A 444 -38.22 -22.21 4.72
C TYR A 444 -38.86 -21.09 3.88
N THR A 445 -39.99 -21.38 3.23
CA THR A 445 -40.74 -20.38 2.46
C THR A 445 -41.10 -19.18 3.33
N ARG A 446 -41.55 -19.41 4.57
CA ARG A 446 -41.86 -18.35 5.52
C ARG A 446 -40.62 -17.51 5.86
N GLN A 447 -39.47 -18.16 6.04
CA GLN A 447 -38.21 -17.49 6.31
C GLN A 447 -37.80 -16.61 5.12
N CYS A 448 -37.82 -17.15 3.90
CA CYS A 448 -37.58 -16.41 2.65
C CYS A 448 -38.48 -15.17 2.54
N LEU A 449 -39.81 -15.33 2.71
CA LEU A 449 -40.75 -14.21 2.69
C LEU A 449 -40.47 -13.16 3.78
N ARG A 450 -40.06 -13.59 4.97
CA ARG A 450 -39.68 -12.67 6.06
C ARG A 450 -38.46 -11.83 5.69
N PHE A 451 -37.46 -12.41 5.03
CA PHE A 451 -36.28 -11.66 4.57
C PHE A 451 -36.65 -10.71 3.43
N LEU A 452 -37.49 -11.13 2.49
CA LEU A 452 -38.03 -10.23 1.46
C LEU A 452 -38.77 -9.02 2.04
N GLY A 453 -39.49 -9.17 3.15
CA GLY A 453 -40.17 -8.07 3.83
C GLY A 453 -39.38 -7.36 4.93
N GLY A 454 -38.22 -7.87 5.31
CA GLY A 454 -37.42 -7.37 6.43
C GLY A 454 -36.36 -6.35 6.06
N HIS A 455 -36.04 -6.21 4.77
CA HIS A 455 -34.98 -5.32 4.28
C HIS A 455 -35.54 -4.12 3.54
N LEU A 456 -34.94 -2.96 3.77
CA LEU A 456 -35.24 -1.74 3.02
C LEU A 456 -34.58 -1.85 1.64
N VAL A 457 -35.40 -1.76 0.59
CA VAL A 457 -34.96 -1.60 -0.79
C VAL A 457 -35.71 -0.43 -1.41
N SER A 458 -35.05 0.34 -2.27
CA SER A 458 -35.64 1.49 -2.95
C SER A 458 -36.42 1.08 -4.21
N VAL A 459 -36.00 -0.02 -4.84
CA VAL A 459 -36.64 -0.61 -6.02
C VAL A 459 -38.07 -1.09 -5.69
N PRO A 460 -39.10 -0.65 -6.44
CA PRO A 460 -40.45 -1.18 -6.28
C PRO A 460 -40.56 -2.59 -6.86
N PHE A 461 -41.05 -3.55 -6.08
CA PHE A 461 -41.21 -4.95 -6.52
C PHE A 461 -42.54 -5.58 -6.10
N GLU A 462 -42.93 -6.65 -6.79
CA GLU A 462 -44.02 -7.56 -6.38
C GLU A 462 -43.45 -8.95 -6.06
N VAL A 463 -44.10 -9.69 -5.17
CA VAL A 463 -43.72 -11.06 -4.82
C VAL A 463 -44.78 -12.02 -5.37
N ILE A 464 -44.37 -12.86 -6.32
CA ILE A 464 -45.17 -13.93 -6.91
C ILE A 464 -44.67 -15.24 -6.34
N VAL A 465 -45.52 -15.92 -5.57
CA VAL A 465 -45.22 -17.27 -5.07
C VAL A 465 -45.98 -18.27 -5.93
N VAL A 466 -45.25 -19.20 -6.54
CA VAL A 466 -45.83 -20.27 -7.36
C VAL A 466 -45.87 -21.54 -6.53
N ASP A 467 -47.06 -21.88 -6.02
CA ASP A 467 -47.32 -23.15 -5.36
C ASP A 467 -47.42 -24.26 -6.41
N ASP A 468 -46.37 -25.07 -6.49
CA ASP A 468 -46.21 -26.17 -7.44
C ASP A 468 -46.86 -27.47 -6.94
N ALA A 469 -48.14 -27.38 -6.58
CA ALA A 469 -48.92 -28.45 -5.97
C ALA A 469 -48.31 -28.99 -4.66
N SER A 470 -48.08 -28.11 -3.68
CA SER A 470 -47.55 -28.50 -2.36
C SER A 470 -48.36 -29.64 -1.71
N PRO A 471 -47.69 -30.63 -1.11
CA PRO A 471 -48.37 -31.77 -0.46
C PRO A 471 -48.85 -31.48 0.97
N ASP A 472 -48.53 -30.30 1.50
CA ASP A 472 -48.83 -29.84 2.87
C ASP A 472 -49.74 -28.59 2.85
N ASP A 473 -49.95 -27.96 4.01
CA ASP A 473 -50.79 -26.77 4.16
C ASP A 473 -50.10 -25.45 3.76
N SER A 474 -49.02 -25.50 2.97
CA SER A 474 -48.27 -24.32 2.52
C SER A 474 -49.14 -23.40 1.66
N ALA A 475 -49.98 -23.95 0.79
CA ALA A 475 -50.83 -23.16 -0.11
C ALA A 475 -51.85 -22.30 0.65
N GLU A 476 -52.49 -22.87 1.68
CA GLU A 476 -53.43 -22.15 2.55
C GLU A 476 -52.74 -21.04 3.34
N LYS A 477 -51.53 -21.30 3.85
CA LYS A 477 -50.74 -20.32 4.59
C LYS A 477 -50.25 -19.18 3.70
N LEU A 478 -49.82 -19.50 2.47
CA LEU A 478 -49.42 -18.52 1.46
C LEU A 478 -50.58 -17.62 1.04
N ALA A 479 -51.78 -18.18 0.88
CA ALA A 479 -52.98 -17.41 0.53
C ALA A 479 -53.36 -16.38 1.62
N ALA A 480 -52.90 -16.59 2.85
CA ALA A 480 -53.10 -15.70 3.98
C ALA A 480 -51.96 -14.68 4.18
N CYS A 481 -50.89 -14.72 3.38
CA CYS A 481 -49.80 -13.75 3.42
C CYS A 481 -50.19 -12.46 2.69
N GLU A 482 -50.16 -11.32 3.38
CA GLU A 482 -50.39 -10.02 2.77
C GLU A 482 -49.26 -9.64 1.80
N GLY A 483 -49.60 -9.07 0.65
CA GLY A 483 -48.64 -8.66 -0.38
C GLY A 483 -48.11 -9.80 -1.28
N VAL A 484 -48.37 -11.06 -0.93
CA VAL A 484 -48.03 -12.22 -1.79
C VAL A 484 -49.08 -12.39 -2.88
N ARG A 485 -48.63 -12.49 -4.13
CA ARG A 485 -49.45 -12.93 -5.26
C ARG A 485 -49.26 -14.42 -5.48
N LEU A 486 -50.18 -15.22 -4.94
CA LEU A 486 -50.15 -16.67 -5.06
C LEU A 486 -50.65 -17.14 -6.43
N VAL A 487 -49.84 -17.95 -7.12
CA VAL A 487 -50.20 -18.69 -8.34
C VAL A 487 -50.14 -20.18 -8.02
N ARG A 488 -51.19 -20.95 -8.35
CA ARG A 488 -51.27 -22.38 -8.01
C ARG A 488 -51.20 -23.23 -9.27
N ALA A 489 -50.28 -24.18 -9.31
CA ALA A 489 -50.23 -25.20 -10.35
C ALA A 489 -51.21 -26.34 -10.05
N GLU A 490 -51.89 -26.87 -11.07
CA GLU A 490 -52.82 -28.00 -10.91
C GLU A 490 -52.11 -29.33 -10.58
N ARG A 491 -50.83 -29.43 -10.92
CA ARG A 491 -49.96 -30.59 -10.72
C ARG A 491 -48.53 -30.09 -10.52
N ASN A 492 -47.66 -30.91 -9.91
CA ASN A 492 -46.24 -30.60 -9.78
C ASN A 492 -45.59 -30.53 -11.19
N LEU A 493 -45.13 -29.34 -11.56
CA LEU A 493 -44.47 -29.00 -12.81
C LEU A 493 -42.93 -29.02 -12.70
N GLY A 494 -42.40 -29.12 -11.48
CA GLY A 494 -40.98 -29.00 -11.18
C GLY A 494 -40.52 -27.54 -11.23
N PHE A 495 -39.25 -27.32 -10.85
CA PHE A 495 -38.66 -25.97 -10.75
C PHE A 495 -38.85 -25.15 -12.03
N ILE A 496 -38.51 -25.74 -13.18
CA ILE A 496 -38.61 -25.09 -14.50
C ILE A 496 -40.03 -24.62 -14.80
N GLY A 497 -41.01 -25.51 -14.62
CA GLY A 497 -42.40 -25.20 -14.93
C GLY A 497 -43.00 -24.17 -13.98
N ALA A 498 -42.67 -24.25 -12.68
CA ALA A 498 -43.10 -23.27 -11.69
C ALA A 498 -42.51 -21.87 -11.96
N CYS A 499 -41.22 -21.78 -12.27
CA CYS A 499 -40.57 -20.51 -12.63
C CYS A 499 -41.17 -19.88 -13.89
N ASN A 500 -41.37 -20.66 -14.96
CA ASN A 500 -41.99 -20.18 -16.20
C ASN A 500 -43.43 -19.71 -15.96
N LEU A 501 -44.23 -20.45 -15.19
CA LEU A 501 -45.60 -20.06 -14.82
C LEU A 501 -45.61 -18.74 -14.02
N GLY A 502 -44.65 -18.56 -13.10
CA GLY A 502 -44.47 -17.31 -12.37
C GLY A 502 -44.14 -16.14 -13.29
N ALA A 503 -43.25 -16.35 -14.27
CA ALA A 503 -42.86 -15.35 -15.26
C ALA A 503 -44.01 -14.91 -16.16
N GLU A 504 -44.96 -15.80 -16.49
CA GLU A 504 -46.17 -15.46 -17.23
C GLU A 504 -47.09 -14.49 -16.45
N HIS A 505 -47.04 -14.55 -15.12
CA HIS A 505 -47.86 -13.71 -14.24
C HIS A 505 -47.16 -12.40 -13.83
N ALA A 506 -45.87 -12.27 -14.11
CA ALA A 506 -45.05 -11.13 -13.75
C ALA A 506 -45.43 -9.85 -14.50
N ARG A 507 -45.34 -8.70 -13.82
CA ARG A 507 -45.60 -7.36 -14.37
C ARG A 507 -44.34 -6.49 -14.48
N GLY A 508 -43.26 -6.86 -13.78
CA GLY A 508 -42.02 -6.13 -13.75
C GLY A 508 -41.26 -6.16 -15.08
N GLU A 509 -40.42 -5.15 -15.29
CA GLU A 509 -39.49 -5.09 -16.42
C GLU A 509 -38.34 -6.09 -16.25
N HIS A 510 -38.04 -6.47 -15.00
CA HIS A 510 -37.09 -7.51 -14.65
C HIS A 510 -37.76 -8.63 -13.84
N LEU A 511 -37.29 -9.85 -14.04
CA LEU A 511 -37.71 -11.04 -13.31
C LEU A 511 -36.58 -11.44 -12.38
N PHE A 512 -36.87 -11.59 -11.08
CA PHE A 512 -35.92 -12.12 -10.12
C PHE A 512 -36.38 -13.50 -9.64
N PHE A 513 -35.66 -14.54 -10.02
CA PHE A 513 -35.94 -15.89 -9.56
C PHE A 513 -35.19 -16.14 -8.25
N LEU A 514 -35.92 -16.56 -7.23
CA LEU A 514 -35.41 -16.80 -5.88
C LEU A 514 -35.92 -18.12 -5.34
N ASN A 515 -35.02 -18.99 -4.90
CA ASN A 515 -35.43 -20.22 -4.24
C ASN A 515 -36.11 -19.94 -2.89
N ASN A 516 -37.05 -20.81 -2.51
CA ASN A 516 -37.78 -20.67 -1.24
C ASN A 516 -36.93 -20.97 0.01
N ASP A 517 -35.73 -21.52 -0.16
CA ASP A 517 -34.72 -21.80 0.87
C ASP A 517 -33.54 -20.80 0.83
N ALA A 518 -33.76 -19.60 0.28
CA ALA A 518 -32.80 -18.50 0.25
C ALA A 518 -33.20 -17.31 1.15
N GLU A 519 -32.21 -16.58 1.64
CA GLU A 519 -32.32 -15.37 2.45
C GLU A 519 -31.57 -14.23 1.77
N VAL A 520 -32.29 -13.19 1.39
CA VAL A 520 -31.72 -11.97 0.81
C VAL A 520 -31.13 -11.07 1.91
N THR A 521 -30.10 -10.28 1.57
CA THR A 521 -29.44 -9.34 2.50
C THR A 521 -29.91 -7.89 2.28
N GLU A 522 -29.35 -6.92 2.98
CA GLU A 522 -29.63 -5.50 2.72
C GLU A 522 -29.21 -5.08 1.30
N SER A 523 -29.96 -4.15 0.71
CA SER A 523 -29.72 -3.53 -0.62
C SER A 523 -29.53 -4.50 -1.80
N TRP A 524 -29.80 -5.79 -1.62
CA TRP A 524 -29.56 -6.83 -2.61
C TRP A 524 -30.21 -6.50 -3.96
N LEU A 525 -31.45 -6.02 -3.93
CA LEU A 525 -32.21 -5.75 -5.14
C LEU A 525 -31.79 -4.45 -5.81
N ASP A 526 -31.51 -3.41 -5.02
CA ASP A 526 -31.01 -2.13 -5.54
C ASP A 526 -29.69 -2.37 -6.30
N VAL A 527 -28.77 -3.11 -5.69
CA VAL A 527 -27.47 -3.48 -6.30
C VAL A 527 -27.64 -4.26 -7.60
N LEU A 528 -28.53 -5.26 -7.65
CA LEU A 528 -28.76 -6.06 -8.86
C LEU A 528 -29.42 -5.22 -9.98
N VAL A 529 -30.38 -4.36 -9.62
CA VAL A 529 -31.07 -3.49 -10.58
C VAL A 529 -30.16 -2.39 -11.11
N ASP A 530 -29.37 -1.75 -10.25
CA ASP A 530 -28.37 -0.76 -10.67
C ASP A 530 -27.38 -1.39 -11.66
N THR A 531 -26.95 -2.62 -11.39
CA THR A 531 -26.04 -3.36 -12.28
C THR A 531 -26.67 -3.61 -13.66
N ILE A 532 -27.90 -4.14 -13.71
CA ILE A 532 -28.55 -4.46 -15.00
C ILE A 532 -29.02 -3.21 -15.75
N THR A 533 -29.25 -2.08 -15.07
CA THR A 533 -29.73 -0.84 -15.71
C THR A 533 -28.60 0.05 -16.20
N THR A 534 -27.46 0.06 -15.51
CA THR A 534 -26.27 0.86 -15.89
C THR A 534 -25.67 0.40 -17.21
N ASP A 535 -25.70 -0.90 -17.51
CA ASP A 535 -25.24 -1.45 -18.79
C ASP A 535 -26.37 -2.20 -19.53
N PRO A 536 -26.91 -1.62 -20.63
CA PRO A 536 -27.91 -2.26 -21.47
C PRO A 536 -27.49 -3.62 -22.06
N ALA A 537 -26.18 -3.88 -22.20
CA ALA A 537 -25.66 -5.15 -22.70
C ALA A 537 -25.78 -6.28 -21.67
N ILE A 538 -26.00 -5.98 -20.39
CA ILE A 538 -26.22 -7.01 -19.36
C ILE A 538 -27.66 -7.53 -19.44
N GLY A 539 -27.81 -8.83 -19.67
CA GLY A 539 -29.09 -9.52 -19.78
C GLY A 539 -29.47 -10.32 -18.54
N LEU A 540 -28.48 -10.85 -17.82
CA LEU A 540 -28.64 -11.66 -16.61
C LEU A 540 -27.60 -11.25 -15.55
N VAL A 541 -28.05 -11.08 -14.30
CA VAL A 541 -27.20 -10.78 -13.13
C VAL A 541 -27.48 -11.81 -12.03
N GLY A 542 -26.44 -12.49 -11.55
CA GLY A 542 -26.54 -13.37 -10.38
C GLY A 542 -25.97 -12.74 -9.12
N ALA A 543 -26.55 -13.12 -7.97
CA ALA A 543 -26.02 -12.79 -6.66
C ALA A 543 -24.84 -13.71 -6.27
N LYS A 544 -23.99 -13.27 -5.34
CA LYS A 544 -23.03 -14.12 -4.64
C LYS A 544 -23.76 -14.98 -3.62
N LEU A 545 -23.63 -16.30 -3.75
CA LEU A 545 -24.28 -17.25 -2.87
C LEU A 545 -23.33 -17.71 -1.77
N VAL A 546 -23.82 -17.68 -0.53
CA VAL A 546 -23.10 -18.17 0.65
C VAL A 546 -23.94 -19.19 1.41
N TYR A 547 -23.28 -20.14 2.06
CA TYR A 547 -23.92 -21.03 3.01
C TYR A 547 -24.27 -20.26 4.30
N PRO A 548 -25.21 -20.76 5.12
CA PRO A 548 -25.54 -20.15 6.42
C PRO A 548 -24.36 -20.04 7.40
N ASP A 549 -23.30 -20.81 7.19
CA ASP A 549 -22.05 -20.74 7.97
C ASP A 549 -21.04 -19.71 7.45
N GLY A 550 -21.40 -18.95 6.40
CA GLY A 550 -20.59 -17.91 5.78
C GLY A 550 -19.62 -18.40 4.70
N ARG A 551 -19.46 -19.72 4.50
CA ARG A 551 -18.63 -20.23 3.41
C ARG A 551 -19.25 -19.93 2.05
N LEU A 552 -18.41 -19.71 1.05
CA LEU A 552 -18.90 -19.43 -0.29
C LEU A 552 -19.54 -20.68 -0.89
N GLN A 553 -20.72 -20.51 -1.49
CA GLN A 553 -21.36 -21.55 -2.29
C GLN A 553 -21.03 -21.33 -3.77
N GLU A 554 -21.15 -20.10 -4.24
CA GLU A 554 -20.91 -19.71 -5.62
C GLU A 554 -20.68 -18.19 -5.74
N CYS A 555 -19.70 -17.78 -6.53
CA CYS A 555 -19.57 -16.40 -7.01
C CYS A 555 -19.41 -16.43 -8.55
N GLY A 556 -20.51 -16.81 -9.21
CA GLY A 556 -20.53 -17.23 -10.60
C GLY A 556 -20.14 -18.70 -10.80
N GLY A 557 -20.65 -19.29 -11.86
CA GLY A 557 -20.35 -20.64 -12.30
C GLY A 557 -19.41 -20.64 -13.50
N ILE A 558 -18.64 -21.73 -13.62
CA ILE A 558 -17.76 -22.05 -14.74
C ILE A 558 -18.27 -23.34 -15.39
N VAL A 559 -18.27 -23.41 -16.72
CA VAL A 559 -18.58 -24.62 -17.49
C VAL A 559 -17.34 -25.06 -18.24
N TRP A 560 -16.95 -26.32 -18.09
CA TRP A 560 -15.84 -26.89 -18.85
C TRP A 560 -16.29 -27.41 -20.22
N ALA A 561 -15.36 -27.68 -21.13
CA ALA A 561 -15.67 -28.09 -22.49
C ALA A 561 -16.46 -29.43 -22.57
N ASP A 562 -16.40 -30.25 -21.53
CA ASP A 562 -17.23 -31.46 -21.40
C ASP A 562 -18.64 -31.15 -20.85
N GLY A 563 -18.99 -29.88 -20.65
CA GLY A 563 -20.25 -29.44 -20.06
C GLY A 563 -20.33 -29.54 -18.55
N THR A 564 -19.28 -30.00 -17.84
CA THR A 564 -19.30 -30.08 -16.38
C THR A 564 -19.29 -28.68 -15.75
N GLY A 565 -20.22 -28.43 -14.83
CA GLY A 565 -20.31 -27.19 -14.06
C GLY A 565 -19.38 -27.15 -12.85
N TRP A 566 -18.87 -25.96 -12.53
CA TRP A 566 -17.99 -25.67 -11.40
C TRP A 566 -18.41 -24.37 -10.71
N ASN A 567 -18.94 -24.48 -9.50
CA ASN A 567 -19.33 -23.34 -8.70
C ASN A 567 -18.07 -22.66 -8.14
N TYR A 568 -17.75 -21.46 -8.63
CA TYR A 568 -16.47 -20.82 -8.34
C TYR A 568 -16.35 -20.44 -6.86
N GLY A 569 -15.28 -20.93 -6.22
CA GLY A 569 -14.96 -20.75 -4.81
C GLY A 569 -15.83 -21.57 -3.83
N ARG A 570 -16.57 -22.58 -4.31
CA ARG A 570 -17.38 -23.44 -3.43
C ARG A 570 -16.56 -24.02 -2.27
N GLY A 571 -17.05 -23.80 -1.05
CA GLY A 571 -16.48 -24.32 0.19
C GLY A 571 -15.29 -23.52 0.75
N THR A 572 -14.86 -22.45 0.07
CA THR A 572 -13.79 -21.57 0.56
C THR A 572 -14.35 -20.45 1.43
N ASP A 573 -13.44 -19.66 2.01
CA ASP A 573 -13.79 -18.36 2.56
C ASP A 573 -14.23 -17.44 1.41
N GLY A 574 -15.36 -16.76 1.58
CA GLY A 574 -15.91 -15.81 0.62
C GLY A 574 -15.26 -14.43 0.69
N SER A 575 -14.34 -14.17 1.63
CA SER A 575 -13.71 -12.86 1.84
C SER A 575 -12.56 -12.52 0.87
N GLY A 576 -12.10 -13.48 0.06
CA GLY A 576 -11.01 -13.30 -0.91
C GLY A 576 -11.29 -12.19 -1.94
N ALA A 577 -10.26 -11.43 -2.30
CA ALA A 577 -10.38 -10.25 -3.18
C ALA A 577 -10.94 -10.58 -4.57
N GLU A 578 -10.66 -11.79 -5.07
CA GLU A 578 -11.19 -12.34 -6.32
C GLU A 578 -12.72 -12.56 -6.29
N PHE A 579 -13.34 -12.63 -5.11
CA PHE A 579 -14.79 -12.82 -4.94
C PHE A 579 -15.56 -11.51 -4.76
N HIS A 580 -14.90 -10.36 -4.93
CA HIS A 580 -15.51 -9.01 -4.85
C HIS A 580 -15.55 -8.28 -6.19
N VAL A 581 -15.09 -8.92 -7.27
CA VAL A 581 -15.04 -8.37 -8.63
C VAL A 581 -16.34 -8.62 -9.39
N LEU A 582 -16.98 -7.57 -9.92
CA LEU A 582 -18.07 -7.67 -10.90
C LEU A 582 -17.49 -8.22 -12.21
N ARG A 583 -18.05 -9.31 -12.74
CA ARG A 583 -17.46 -9.95 -13.93
C ARG A 583 -18.45 -10.77 -14.73
N ASP A 584 -18.15 -10.93 -16.02
CA ASP A 584 -18.84 -11.85 -16.92
C ASP A 584 -18.53 -13.31 -16.54
N VAL A 585 -19.54 -14.16 -16.46
CA VAL A 585 -19.43 -15.57 -16.04
C VAL A 585 -20.23 -16.51 -16.96
N ASP A 586 -20.01 -17.82 -16.85
CA ASP A 586 -20.72 -18.81 -17.67
C ASP A 586 -22.18 -18.98 -17.29
N TYR A 587 -22.47 -18.90 -16.00
CA TYR A 587 -23.82 -18.92 -15.48
C TYR A 587 -23.82 -18.43 -14.04
N CYS A 588 -25.03 -18.19 -13.53
CA CYS A 588 -25.28 -18.02 -12.11
C CYS A 588 -26.40 -18.98 -11.74
N SER A 589 -26.30 -19.61 -10.57
CA SER A 589 -27.30 -20.57 -10.11
C SER A 589 -28.69 -19.95 -10.03
N GLY A 590 -29.72 -20.67 -10.48
CA GLY A 590 -31.12 -20.24 -10.47
C GLY A 590 -31.71 -19.94 -9.09
N ALA A 591 -30.91 -20.10 -8.03
CA ALA A 591 -31.26 -19.78 -6.65
C ALA A 591 -31.46 -18.28 -6.40
N ALA A 592 -30.76 -17.41 -7.12
CA ALA A 592 -30.90 -15.94 -7.01
C ALA A 592 -30.37 -15.23 -8.27
N VAL A 593 -31.23 -15.09 -9.28
CA VAL A 593 -30.86 -14.46 -10.57
C VAL A 593 -31.90 -13.44 -11.04
N LEU A 594 -31.42 -12.29 -11.51
CA LEU A 594 -32.19 -11.23 -12.14
C LEU A 594 -32.01 -11.28 -13.66
N VAL A 595 -33.10 -11.25 -14.43
CA VAL A 595 -33.07 -11.25 -15.90
C VAL A 595 -34.07 -10.25 -16.45
N ARG A 596 -33.77 -9.63 -17.60
CA ARG A 596 -34.74 -8.76 -18.29
C ARG A 596 -35.96 -9.58 -18.73
N ALA A 597 -37.17 -9.13 -18.41
CA ALA A 597 -38.38 -9.88 -18.70
C ALA A 597 -38.62 -10.08 -20.21
N GLU A 598 -38.30 -9.07 -21.03
CA GLU A 598 -38.39 -9.17 -22.49
C GLU A 598 -37.39 -10.17 -23.05
N LEU A 599 -36.14 -10.12 -22.57
CA LEU A 599 -35.10 -11.07 -22.97
C LEU A 599 -35.46 -12.50 -22.56
N PHE A 600 -35.95 -12.71 -21.34
CA PHE A 600 -36.40 -14.02 -20.87
C PHE A 600 -37.47 -14.62 -21.79
N ARG A 601 -38.45 -13.80 -22.22
CA ARG A 601 -39.45 -14.23 -23.21
C ARG A 601 -38.84 -14.49 -24.59
N GLN A 602 -37.91 -13.65 -25.03
CA GLN A 602 -37.22 -13.79 -26.32
C GLN A 602 -36.44 -15.11 -26.42
N VAL A 603 -35.75 -15.51 -25.34
CA VAL A 603 -34.97 -16.77 -25.31
C VAL A 603 -35.80 -18.01 -24.99
N GLY A 604 -37.11 -17.85 -24.72
CA GLY A 604 -38.04 -18.95 -24.49
C GLY A 604 -38.17 -19.40 -23.02
N GLY A 605 -37.70 -18.60 -22.07
CA GLY A 605 -37.71 -18.89 -20.64
C GLY A 605 -36.75 -20.03 -20.24
N PHE A 606 -37.01 -20.69 -19.11
CA PHE A 606 -36.27 -21.89 -18.74
C PHE A 606 -36.66 -23.05 -19.67
N ASP A 607 -35.67 -23.68 -20.30
CA ASP A 607 -35.90 -24.69 -21.33
C ASP A 607 -36.40 -26.01 -20.73
N THR A 608 -37.64 -26.38 -21.09
CA THR A 608 -38.31 -27.59 -20.61
C THR A 608 -37.60 -28.92 -20.93
N ARG A 609 -36.60 -28.93 -21.83
CA ARG A 609 -35.73 -30.10 -22.06
C ARG A 609 -35.00 -30.57 -20.81
N PHE A 610 -34.73 -29.65 -19.88
CA PHE A 610 -34.01 -29.94 -18.63
C PHE A 610 -34.93 -30.30 -17.46
N ALA A 611 -36.24 -30.47 -17.70
CA ALA A 611 -37.19 -30.81 -16.65
C ALA A 611 -36.85 -32.19 -16.00
N PRO A 612 -37.00 -32.33 -14.67
CA PRO A 612 -37.59 -31.36 -13.75
C PRO A 612 -36.61 -30.33 -13.14
N ALA A 613 -35.28 -30.52 -13.24
CA ALA A 613 -34.24 -29.63 -12.68
C ALA A 613 -32.81 -30.03 -13.15
N TYR A 614 -31.83 -29.19 -12.84
CA TYR A 614 -30.42 -29.18 -13.23
C TYR A 614 -30.16 -28.80 -14.70
N TYR A 615 -29.22 -27.87 -14.92
CA TYR A 615 -28.81 -27.24 -16.20
C TYR A 615 -29.77 -26.21 -16.78
N GLU A 616 -30.93 -25.96 -16.18
CA GLU A 616 -31.88 -24.93 -16.63
C GLU A 616 -31.33 -23.51 -16.53
N ASP A 617 -30.57 -23.23 -15.47
CA ASP A 617 -29.93 -21.94 -15.20
C ASP A 617 -28.69 -21.75 -16.06
N THR A 618 -27.87 -22.79 -16.19
CA THR A 618 -26.75 -22.84 -17.13
C THR A 618 -27.23 -22.61 -18.55
N ASP A 619 -28.29 -23.30 -18.98
CA ASP A 619 -28.85 -23.15 -20.32
C ASP A 619 -29.43 -21.76 -20.57
N LEU A 620 -30.17 -21.20 -19.60
CA LEU A 620 -30.67 -19.84 -19.70
C LEU A 620 -29.53 -18.83 -19.88
N ALA A 621 -28.45 -18.97 -19.11
CA ALA A 621 -27.28 -18.09 -19.24
C ALA A 621 -26.59 -18.22 -20.61
N PHE A 622 -26.51 -19.43 -21.18
CA PHE A 622 -26.00 -19.64 -22.54
C PHE A 622 -26.94 -19.04 -23.60
N ALA A 623 -28.26 -19.18 -23.43
CA ALA A 623 -29.25 -18.60 -24.34
C ALA A 623 -29.24 -17.06 -24.32
N VAL A 624 -29.09 -16.45 -23.14
CA VAL A 624 -28.90 -15.01 -22.95
C VAL A 624 -27.65 -14.52 -23.71
N ARG A 625 -26.53 -15.24 -23.59
CA ARG A 625 -25.31 -14.93 -24.34
C ARG A 625 -25.46 -15.11 -25.84
N ALA A 626 -26.11 -16.18 -26.28
CA ALA A 626 -26.39 -16.43 -27.70
C ALA A 626 -27.29 -15.33 -28.31
N ALA A 627 -28.09 -14.65 -27.50
CA ALA A 627 -28.88 -13.48 -27.90
C ALA A 627 -28.08 -12.16 -27.94
N GLY A 628 -26.77 -12.19 -27.65
CA GLY A 628 -25.87 -11.03 -27.70
C GLY A 628 -25.75 -10.25 -26.39
N TYR A 629 -26.30 -10.77 -25.29
CA TYR A 629 -26.22 -10.14 -23.97
C TYR A 629 -25.13 -10.75 -23.08
N ARG A 630 -24.73 -10.02 -22.05
CA ARG A 630 -23.78 -10.46 -21.02
C ARG A 630 -24.51 -11.12 -19.86
N THR A 631 -23.83 -12.09 -19.25
CA THR A 631 -24.22 -12.73 -17.99
C THR A 631 -23.16 -12.41 -16.95
N VAL A 632 -23.53 -11.72 -15.87
CA VAL A 632 -22.58 -11.25 -14.85
C VAL A 632 -22.92 -11.76 -13.46
N VAL A 633 -21.90 -11.88 -12.61
CA VAL A 633 -22.07 -11.97 -11.16
C VAL A 633 -21.83 -10.60 -10.52
N GLN A 634 -22.74 -10.20 -9.63
CA GLN A 634 -22.61 -8.98 -8.83
C GLN A 634 -22.35 -9.35 -7.37
N PRO A 635 -21.09 -9.37 -6.92
CA PRO A 635 -20.72 -9.89 -5.60
C PRO A 635 -21.17 -9.03 -4.41
N LYS A 636 -21.59 -7.78 -4.64
CA LYS A 636 -22.21 -6.93 -3.60
C LYS A 636 -23.60 -7.42 -3.20
N ALA A 637 -24.32 -8.07 -4.12
CA ALA A 637 -25.58 -8.70 -3.82
C ALA A 637 -25.31 -10.10 -3.23
N VAL A 638 -25.40 -10.22 -1.91
CA VAL A 638 -25.16 -11.49 -1.20
C VAL A 638 -26.49 -12.16 -0.87
N VAL A 639 -26.59 -13.46 -1.10
CA VAL A 639 -27.76 -14.27 -0.73
C VAL A 639 -27.30 -15.51 0.02
N VAL A 640 -27.89 -15.76 1.18
CA VAL A 640 -27.65 -16.98 1.95
C VAL A 640 -28.58 -18.08 1.42
N HIS A 641 -28.05 -19.23 1.04
CA HIS A 641 -28.85 -20.30 0.45
C HIS A 641 -28.64 -21.64 1.16
N HIS A 642 -29.74 -22.25 1.61
CA HIS A 642 -29.76 -23.49 2.41
C HIS A 642 -29.80 -24.75 1.52
N GLU A 643 -28.74 -24.99 0.74
CA GLU A 643 -28.62 -26.11 -0.23
C GLU A 643 -29.03 -27.49 0.33
N GLY A 644 -29.73 -28.31 -0.46
CA GLY A 644 -30.16 -29.66 -0.07
C GLY A 644 -31.49 -29.70 0.70
N VAL A 645 -31.88 -28.53 1.22
CA VAL A 645 -33.23 -27.95 1.37
C VAL A 645 -34.33 -28.65 0.57
N SER A 646 -34.55 -28.09 -0.60
CA SER A 646 -35.58 -28.41 -1.59
C SER A 646 -35.44 -29.80 -2.25
N HIS A 647 -34.24 -30.35 -2.45
CA HIS A 647 -34.02 -31.50 -3.38
C HIS A 647 -33.40 -32.80 -2.82
N GLY A 648 -33.03 -32.87 -1.53
CA GLY A 648 -32.48 -34.09 -0.90
C GLY A 648 -31.02 -34.41 -1.29
N THR A 649 -30.32 -35.15 -0.43
CA THR A 649 -28.85 -35.37 -0.50
C THR A 649 -28.42 -36.75 -1.03
N ASP A 650 -29.37 -37.63 -1.39
CA ASP A 650 -29.07 -39.00 -1.80
C ASP A 650 -28.58 -39.08 -3.27
N ILE A 651 -27.50 -39.83 -3.49
CA ILE A 651 -26.81 -40.00 -4.78
C ILE A 651 -27.33 -41.26 -5.51
N GLY A 652 -28.00 -42.18 -4.80
CA GLY A 652 -28.52 -43.44 -5.35
C GLY A 652 -29.99 -43.39 -5.80
N SER A 653 -30.75 -42.37 -5.40
CA SER A 653 -32.14 -42.16 -5.79
C SER A 653 -32.53 -40.68 -5.71
N GLY A 654 -33.29 -40.15 -6.69
CA GLY A 654 -33.79 -38.76 -6.68
C GLY A 654 -33.33 -37.87 -7.84
N VAL A 655 -33.64 -36.57 -7.72
CA VAL A 655 -33.50 -35.54 -8.78
C VAL A 655 -32.07 -35.41 -9.30
N LYS A 656 -31.04 -35.72 -8.50
CA LYS A 656 -29.61 -35.68 -8.92
C LYS A 656 -29.24 -36.63 -10.06
N LYS A 657 -30.00 -37.70 -10.31
CA LYS A 657 -29.81 -38.55 -11.51
C LYS A 657 -30.00 -37.76 -12.81
N HIS A 658 -30.85 -36.73 -12.79
CA HIS A 658 -31.09 -35.89 -13.95
C HIS A 658 -29.89 -35.01 -14.28
N GLN A 659 -28.98 -34.72 -13.34
CA GLN A 659 -27.80 -33.89 -13.60
C GLN A 659 -26.91 -34.46 -14.72
N GLU A 660 -26.63 -35.76 -14.73
CA GLU A 660 -25.79 -36.37 -15.76
C GLU A 660 -26.53 -36.54 -17.10
N LEU A 661 -27.83 -36.86 -17.06
CA LEU A 661 -28.65 -36.93 -18.27
C LEU A 661 -28.78 -35.56 -18.94
N ASN A 662 -29.06 -34.52 -18.14
CA ASN A 662 -29.20 -33.15 -18.60
C ASN A 662 -27.87 -32.55 -19.05
N ARG A 663 -26.74 -32.96 -18.47
CA ARG A 663 -25.41 -32.61 -18.98
C ARG A 663 -25.24 -33.08 -20.43
N GLN A 664 -25.65 -34.30 -20.77
CA GLN A 664 -25.54 -34.80 -22.14
C GLN A 664 -26.40 -33.97 -23.10
N VAL A 665 -27.65 -33.67 -22.72
CA VAL A 665 -28.55 -32.80 -23.49
C VAL A 665 -27.96 -31.40 -23.67
N PHE A 666 -27.35 -30.85 -22.62
CA PHE A 666 -26.70 -29.54 -22.65
C PHE A 666 -25.48 -29.52 -23.58
N VAL A 667 -24.62 -30.53 -23.48
CA VAL A 667 -23.44 -30.69 -24.35
C VAL A 667 -23.85 -30.83 -25.81
N GLU A 668 -24.88 -31.61 -26.10
CA GLU A 668 -25.41 -31.75 -27.47
C GLU A 668 -25.96 -30.42 -28.00
N LYS A 669 -26.69 -29.66 -27.17
CA LYS A 669 -27.28 -28.36 -27.55
C LYS A 669 -26.21 -27.30 -27.82
N TRP A 670 -25.15 -27.26 -27.01
CA TRP A 670 -24.12 -26.21 -27.02
C TRP A 670 -22.75 -26.69 -27.50
N ALA A 671 -22.68 -27.80 -28.24
CA ALA A 671 -21.43 -28.46 -28.63
C ALA A 671 -20.42 -27.51 -29.31
N GLU A 672 -20.88 -26.62 -30.17
CA GLU A 672 -20.02 -25.66 -30.86
C GLU A 672 -19.46 -24.61 -29.88
N VAL A 673 -20.31 -24.03 -29.02
CA VAL A 673 -19.90 -23.05 -28.01
C VAL A 673 -18.91 -23.68 -27.03
N LEU A 674 -19.19 -24.87 -26.52
CA LEU A 674 -18.31 -25.58 -25.57
C LEU A 674 -16.94 -25.90 -26.17
N ARG A 675 -16.89 -26.24 -27.46
CA ARG A 675 -15.63 -26.52 -28.17
C ARG A 675 -14.82 -25.25 -28.42
N ASP A 676 -15.50 -24.17 -28.80
CA ASP A 676 -14.85 -22.97 -29.33
C ASP A 676 -14.54 -21.92 -28.24
N GLU A 677 -15.24 -21.95 -27.10
CA GLU A 677 -15.16 -20.92 -26.06
C GLU A 677 -14.77 -21.43 -24.66
N HIS A 678 -14.72 -22.74 -24.39
CA HIS A 678 -14.50 -23.28 -23.04
C HIS A 678 -13.21 -24.11 -22.93
N LEU A 679 -12.62 -24.08 -21.73
CA LEU A 679 -11.40 -24.83 -21.39
C LEU A 679 -11.76 -26.28 -20.97
N PRO A 680 -10.85 -27.25 -21.12
CA PRO A 680 -11.18 -28.67 -20.96
C PRO A 680 -11.51 -29.08 -19.52
N GLU A 681 -10.81 -28.52 -18.53
CA GLU A 681 -10.93 -28.94 -17.13
C GLU A 681 -10.37 -27.90 -16.15
N ALA A 682 -10.66 -28.09 -14.86
CA ALA A 682 -10.15 -27.27 -13.78
C ALA A 682 -8.66 -27.50 -13.52
N SER A 683 -7.89 -26.42 -13.50
CA SER A 683 -6.50 -26.34 -13.03
C SER A 683 -6.25 -24.93 -12.48
N PRO A 684 -5.21 -24.68 -11.66
CA PRO A 684 -4.93 -23.34 -11.16
C PRO A 684 -4.90 -22.29 -12.27
N ARG A 685 -4.17 -22.56 -13.36
CA ARG A 685 -4.14 -21.74 -14.58
C ARG A 685 -5.53 -21.54 -15.20
N ASN A 686 -6.26 -22.63 -15.45
CA ASN A 686 -7.55 -22.54 -16.14
C ASN A 686 -8.62 -21.83 -15.30
N LEU A 687 -8.55 -21.89 -13.97
CA LEU A 687 -9.45 -21.16 -13.08
C LEU A 687 -9.26 -19.64 -13.19
N TRP A 688 -8.02 -19.15 -13.35
CA TRP A 688 -7.77 -17.72 -13.62
C TRP A 688 -8.39 -17.25 -14.93
N LEU A 689 -8.35 -18.08 -15.97
CA LEU A 689 -8.92 -17.78 -17.28
C LEU A 689 -10.45 -17.90 -17.32
N ALA A 690 -11.00 -18.92 -16.67
CA ALA A 690 -12.41 -19.29 -16.77
C ALA A 690 -13.33 -18.53 -15.80
N ARG A 691 -12.82 -18.05 -14.66
CA ARG A 691 -13.64 -17.31 -13.66
C ARG A 691 -14.22 -16.00 -14.17
N GLN A 692 -13.64 -15.44 -15.23
CA GLN A 692 -14.07 -14.23 -15.92
C GLN A 692 -14.05 -14.49 -17.42
N ARG A 693 -15.21 -14.39 -18.07
CA ARG A 693 -15.28 -14.49 -19.54
C ARG A 693 -14.77 -13.20 -20.17
N GLY A 694 -14.08 -13.34 -21.29
CA GLY A 694 -13.76 -12.24 -22.20
C GLY A 694 -14.57 -12.37 -23.49
N THR A 695 -14.20 -11.60 -24.51
CA THR A 695 -14.86 -11.62 -25.83
C THR A 695 -14.71 -12.92 -26.61
N ARG A 696 -13.82 -13.83 -26.18
CA ARG A 696 -13.59 -15.17 -26.76
C ARG A 696 -13.82 -16.29 -25.75
N GLY A 697 -14.81 -16.11 -24.86
CA GLY A 697 -15.09 -17.05 -23.78
C GLY A 697 -13.95 -17.13 -22.78
N HIS A 698 -13.45 -18.34 -22.49
CA HIS A 698 -12.32 -18.58 -21.57
C HIS A 698 -10.96 -18.23 -22.17
N HIS A 699 -10.91 -17.96 -23.47
CA HIS A 699 -9.69 -17.58 -24.15
C HIS A 699 -9.49 -16.07 -24.11
N GLY A 700 -8.25 -15.64 -24.34
CA GLY A 700 -7.89 -14.22 -24.40
C GLY A 700 -6.89 -13.79 -23.34
N PRO A 701 -6.25 -12.64 -23.56
CA PRO A 701 -5.09 -12.23 -22.79
C PRO A 701 -5.47 -11.76 -21.39
N ILE A 702 -4.56 -12.02 -20.43
CA ILE A 702 -4.55 -11.30 -19.16
C ILE A 702 -3.67 -10.08 -19.30
N VAL A 703 -4.14 -8.93 -18.83
CA VAL A 703 -3.38 -7.69 -18.73
C VAL A 703 -3.07 -7.44 -17.26
N LEU A 704 -1.78 -7.43 -16.93
CA LEU A 704 -1.31 -7.05 -15.61
C LEU A 704 -1.01 -5.55 -15.61
N VAL A 705 -1.51 -4.83 -14.62
CA VAL A 705 -1.15 -3.42 -14.38
C VAL A 705 -0.58 -3.30 -12.97
N LYS A 706 0.56 -2.62 -12.83
CA LYS A 706 1.15 -2.31 -11.52
C LYS A 706 1.43 -0.81 -11.41
N ASP A 707 1.00 -0.21 -10.31
CA ASP A 707 1.33 1.17 -9.94
C ASP A 707 1.72 1.21 -8.45
N HIS A 708 2.26 2.32 -7.97
CA HIS A 708 2.75 2.49 -6.60
C HIS A 708 1.67 2.24 -5.53
N GLN A 709 0.39 2.44 -5.84
CA GLN A 709 -0.76 2.16 -4.96
C GLN A 709 -2.07 2.09 -5.77
N VAL A 710 -3.18 1.73 -5.11
CA VAL A 710 -4.53 1.84 -5.69
C VAL A 710 -4.82 3.31 -6.07
N PRO A 711 -5.25 3.61 -7.31
CA PRO A 711 -5.49 4.98 -7.76
C PRO A 711 -6.63 5.64 -6.97
N ARG A 712 -6.46 6.94 -6.70
CA ARG A 712 -7.45 7.83 -6.07
C ARG A 712 -7.83 8.96 -7.04
N PRO A 713 -8.80 8.75 -7.95
CA PRO A 713 -9.09 9.70 -9.03
C PRO A 713 -9.50 11.11 -8.57
N ASP A 714 -9.96 11.25 -7.33
CA ASP A 714 -10.33 12.48 -6.63
C ASP A 714 -9.15 13.20 -5.92
N PHE A 715 -7.92 12.65 -5.96
CA PHE A 715 -6.75 13.24 -5.30
C PHE A 715 -5.70 13.83 -6.26
N ASP A 716 -5.42 13.16 -7.38
CA ASP A 716 -4.36 13.55 -8.30
C ASP A 716 -4.59 13.08 -9.75
N SER A 717 -3.99 13.78 -10.71
CA SER A 717 -4.18 13.51 -12.14
C SER A 717 -3.59 12.19 -12.62
N GLY A 718 -2.54 11.69 -11.95
CA GLY A 718 -1.95 10.39 -12.28
C GLY A 718 -2.93 9.25 -11.97
N SER A 719 -3.59 9.35 -10.81
CA SER A 719 -4.66 8.45 -10.40
C SER A 719 -5.86 8.47 -11.36
N VAL A 720 -6.29 9.65 -11.83
CA VAL A 720 -7.33 9.75 -12.88
C VAL A 720 -6.91 8.98 -14.12
N ARG A 721 -5.70 9.23 -14.64
CA ARG A 721 -5.22 8.59 -15.87
C ARG A 721 -5.19 7.07 -15.73
N ILE A 722 -4.55 6.53 -14.70
CA ILE A 722 -4.40 5.08 -14.58
C ILE A 722 -5.75 4.39 -14.31
N PHE A 723 -6.68 5.04 -13.59
CA PHE A 723 -8.05 4.54 -13.44
C PHE A 723 -8.77 4.45 -14.80
N ARG A 724 -8.69 5.50 -15.64
CA ARG A 724 -9.27 5.49 -16.99
C ARG A 724 -8.62 4.45 -17.90
N VAL A 725 -7.30 4.25 -17.79
CA VAL A 725 -6.61 3.18 -18.53
C VAL A 725 -7.11 1.80 -18.11
N LEU A 726 -7.25 1.54 -16.80
CA LEU A 726 -7.81 0.29 -16.28
C LEU A 726 -9.23 0.06 -16.78
N GLN A 727 -10.08 1.08 -16.69
CA GLN A 727 -11.46 1.04 -17.19
C GLN A 727 -11.51 0.68 -18.67
N GLN A 728 -10.73 1.36 -19.52
CA GLN A 728 -10.68 1.10 -20.95
C GLN A 728 -10.14 -0.28 -21.30
N LEU A 729 -9.17 -0.81 -20.54
CA LEU A 729 -8.70 -2.18 -20.72
C LEU A 729 -9.83 -3.19 -20.48
N VAL A 730 -10.67 -2.97 -19.46
CA VAL A 730 -11.85 -3.82 -19.23
C VAL A 730 -12.88 -3.65 -20.35
N GLU A 731 -13.17 -2.42 -20.79
CA GLU A 731 -14.11 -2.13 -21.89
C GLU A 731 -13.67 -2.73 -23.23
N LEU A 732 -12.36 -2.86 -23.46
CA LEU A 732 -11.78 -3.57 -24.61
C LEU A 732 -11.90 -5.11 -24.48
N GLY A 733 -12.46 -5.60 -23.38
CA GLY A 733 -12.72 -7.02 -23.12
C GLY A 733 -11.54 -7.79 -22.53
N TYR A 734 -10.56 -7.10 -21.95
CA TYR A 734 -9.40 -7.74 -21.31
C TYR A 734 -9.68 -8.13 -19.87
N ARG A 735 -9.02 -9.21 -19.42
CA ARG A 735 -8.97 -9.59 -18.01
C ARG A 735 -7.88 -8.78 -17.33
N VAL A 736 -8.28 -7.81 -16.52
CA VAL A 736 -7.34 -6.88 -15.89
C VAL A 736 -7.07 -7.31 -14.45
N VAL A 737 -5.78 -7.49 -14.14
CA VAL A 737 -5.28 -7.74 -12.80
C VAL A 737 -4.43 -6.55 -12.38
N PHE A 738 -4.70 -6.00 -11.20
CA PHE A 738 -4.02 -4.82 -10.67
C PHE A 738 -3.21 -5.14 -9.41
N PHE A 739 -1.94 -4.75 -9.41
CA PHE A 739 -1.02 -4.86 -8.29
C PHE A 739 -0.73 -3.46 -7.71
N PRO A 740 -1.19 -3.16 -6.48
CA PRO A 740 -0.74 -1.97 -5.78
C PRO A 740 0.64 -2.21 -5.17
N GLY A 741 1.58 -1.30 -5.42
CA GLY A 741 2.98 -1.37 -4.96
C GLY A 741 3.15 -1.13 -3.45
N ASN A 742 2.19 -0.48 -2.80
CA ASN A 742 2.14 -0.29 -1.34
C ASN A 742 1.56 -1.51 -0.60
N HIS A 743 1.21 -2.57 -1.32
CA HIS A 743 0.74 -3.84 -0.79
C HIS A 743 -0.53 -3.78 0.07
N ALA A 744 -1.34 -2.75 -0.10
CA ALA A 744 -2.54 -2.52 0.70
C ALA A 744 -3.76 -2.24 -0.19
N PRO A 745 -4.94 -2.77 0.16
CA PRO A 745 -6.18 -2.22 -0.39
C PRO A 745 -6.38 -0.80 0.16
N LEU A 746 -7.10 0.00 -0.59
CA LEU A 746 -7.52 1.33 -0.20
C LEU A 746 -9.00 1.52 -0.55
N GLN A 747 -9.87 1.58 0.45
CA GLN A 747 -11.30 1.79 0.24
C GLN A 747 -11.65 3.28 0.24
N PRO A 748 -12.66 3.71 -0.55
CA PRO A 748 -13.53 2.90 -1.40
C PRO A 748 -12.90 2.51 -2.76
N TYR A 749 -11.75 3.07 -3.13
CA TYR A 749 -11.18 2.96 -4.48
C TYR A 749 -10.87 1.53 -4.96
N THR A 750 -10.56 0.61 -4.04
CA THR A 750 -10.35 -0.81 -4.36
C THR A 750 -11.66 -1.44 -4.81
N GLU A 751 -12.74 -1.15 -4.10
CA GLU A 751 -14.08 -1.58 -4.45
C GLU A 751 -14.52 -0.96 -5.79
N ASP A 752 -14.22 0.31 -6.04
CA ASP A 752 -14.53 0.96 -7.33
C ASP A 752 -13.85 0.23 -8.50
N LEU A 753 -12.56 -0.10 -8.36
CA LEU A 753 -11.84 -0.92 -9.35
C LEU A 753 -12.49 -2.30 -9.54
N GLN A 754 -12.90 -2.95 -8.45
CA GLN A 754 -13.56 -4.25 -8.50
C GLN A 754 -14.94 -4.17 -9.17
N GLN A 755 -15.67 -3.06 -9.00
CA GLN A 755 -16.98 -2.85 -9.63
C GLN A 755 -16.90 -2.54 -11.12
N ILE A 756 -15.79 -1.96 -11.60
CA ILE A 756 -15.53 -1.85 -13.04
C ILE A 756 -14.91 -3.12 -13.65
N GLY A 757 -14.68 -4.18 -12.85
CA GLY A 757 -14.24 -5.49 -13.33
C GLY A 757 -12.74 -5.76 -13.25
N VAL A 758 -11.99 -4.98 -12.46
CA VAL A 758 -10.55 -5.20 -12.21
C VAL A 758 -10.35 -6.11 -11.00
N THR A 759 -9.53 -7.15 -11.15
CA THR A 759 -9.08 -7.96 -9.99
C THR A 759 -7.92 -7.25 -9.30
N VAL A 760 -8.13 -6.77 -8.07
CA VAL A 760 -7.07 -6.14 -7.26
C VAL A 760 -6.44 -7.17 -6.32
N LEU A 761 -5.11 -7.36 -6.41
CA LEU A 761 -4.35 -8.27 -5.55
C LEU A 761 -3.35 -7.49 -4.68
N PRO A 762 -3.74 -7.05 -3.47
CA PRO A 762 -2.89 -6.16 -2.68
C PRO A 762 -1.70 -6.88 -2.04
N GLN A 763 -1.90 -8.06 -1.48
CA GLN A 763 -0.87 -8.76 -0.71
C GLN A 763 0.22 -9.35 -1.61
N PRO A 764 1.52 -9.25 -1.26
CA PRO A 764 2.61 -9.84 -2.03
C PRO A 764 2.43 -11.34 -2.29
N GLU A 765 1.89 -12.07 -1.33
CA GLU A 765 1.67 -13.52 -1.43
C GLU A 765 0.65 -13.85 -2.53
N LEU A 766 -0.41 -13.04 -2.66
CA LEU A 766 -1.41 -13.19 -3.71
C LEU A 766 -0.85 -12.81 -5.09
N GLN A 767 -0.02 -11.76 -5.15
CA GLN A 767 0.68 -11.35 -6.37
C GLN A 767 1.61 -12.47 -6.87
N GLN A 768 2.40 -13.05 -5.96
CA GLN A 768 3.29 -14.17 -6.23
C GLN A 768 2.54 -15.44 -6.65
N ALA A 769 1.44 -15.77 -5.96
CA ALA A 769 0.59 -16.89 -6.35
C ALA A 769 0.03 -16.72 -7.78
N PHE A 770 -0.47 -15.52 -8.12
CA PHE A 770 -0.93 -15.23 -9.48
C PHE A 770 0.17 -15.39 -10.53
N LEU A 771 1.36 -14.82 -10.30
CA LEU A 771 2.48 -14.94 -11.25
C LEU A 771 2.93 -16.39 -11.42
N HIS A 772 2.86 -17.20 -10.37
CA HIS A 772 3.17 -18.62 -10.43
C HIS A 772 2.11 -19.43 -11.19
N GLU A 773 0.83 -19.17 -10.96
CA GLU A 773 -0.29 -19.96 -11.49
C GLU A 773 -0.71 -19.56 -12.90
N ALA A 774 -0.66 -18.26 -13.22
CA ALA A 774 -1.20 -17.68 -14.44
C ALA A 774 -0.25 -16.68 -15.13
N GLY A 775 1.00 -16.53 -14.65
CA GLY A 775 1.99 -15.61 -15.23
C GLY A 775 2.23 -15.85 -16.73
N SER A 776 2.18 -17.11 -17.18
CA SER A 776 2.34 -17.47 -18.60
C SER A 776 1.23 -16.95 -19.51
N GLU A 777 0.08 -16.57 -18.94
CA GLU A 777 -1.09 -16.07 -19.67
C GLU A 777 -1.12 -14.55 -19.76
N ILE A 778 -0.22 -13.87 -19.06
CA ILE A 778 -0.06 -12.43 -19.17
C ILE A 778 0.44 -12.12 -20.58
N SER A 779 -0.31 -11.32 -21.31
CA SER A 779 0.09 -10.89 -22.66
C SER A 779 0.60 -9.45 -22.69
N LEU A 780 0.20 -8.64 -21.71
CA LEU A 780 0.72 -7.29 -21.48
C LEU A 780 0.88 -7.07 -19.99
N ALA A 781 2.05 -6.56 -19.59
CA ALA A 781 2.31 -6.02 -18.26
C ALA A 781 2.60 -4.52 -18.38
N LEU A 782 1.67 -3.68 -17.94
CA LEU A 782 1.83 -2.23 -17.89
C LEU A 782 2.34 -1.82 -16.50
N LEU A 783 3.58 -1.37 -16.43
CA LEU A 783 4.27 -0.99 -15.20
C LEU A 783 4.40 0.53 -15.13
N SER A 784 3.60 1.15 -14.27
CA SER A 784 3.52 2.60 -14.09
C SER A 784 4.59 3.08 -13.11
N ARG A 785 5.45 4.01 -13.57
CA ARG A 785 6.56 4.69 -12.84
C ARG A 785 7.85 3.87 -12.72
N PRO A 786 9.03 4.54 -12.65
CA PRO A 786 10.32 3.86 -12.70
C PRO A 786 10.53 2.83 -11.58
N GLN A 787 10.28 3.21 -10.33
CA GLN A 787 10.52 2.38 -9.16
C GLN A 787 9.66 1.11 -9.17
N VAL A 788 8.42 1.23 -9.63
CA VAL A 788 7.47 0.13 -9.74
C VAL A 788 7.90 -0.82 -10.84
N ALA A 789 8.27 -0.30 -12.01
CA ALA A 789 8.72 -1.12 -13.13
C ALA A 789 9.97 -1.93 -12.75
N TRP A 790 10.96 -1.30 -12.10
CA TRP A 790 12.17 -2.00 -11.64
C TRP A 790 11.90 -3.15 -10.68
N SER A 791 10.85 -3.06 -9.86
CA SER A 791 10.50 -4.13 -8.93
C SER A 791 10.00 -5.43 -9.57
N LEU A 792 9.61 -5.41 -10.86
CA LEU A 792 8.89 -6.54 -11.46
C LEU A 792 9.39 -7.00 -12.84
N VAL A 793 10.21 -6.20 -13.54
CA VAL A 793 10.70 -6.54 -14.89
C VAL A 793 11.38 -7.92 -14.93
N GLU A 794 12.32 -8.21 -14.03
CA GLU A 794 13.05 -9.48 -14.04
C GLU A 794 12.14 -10.70 -13.79
N GLU A 795 11.22 -10.56 -12.83
CA GLU A 795 10.27 -11.61 -12.51
C GLU A 795 9.33 -11.89 -13.69
N LEU A 796 8.82 -10.85 -14.35
CA LEU A 796 7.96 -10.99 -15.53
C LEU A 796 8.69 -11.62 -16.71
N ARG A 797 9.97 -11.31 -16.93
CA ARG A 797 10.77 -11.99 -17.97
C ARG A 797 10.88 -13.49 -17.73
N THR A 798 10.82 -13.91 -16.46
CA THR A 798 10.89 -15.33 -16.07
C THR A 798 9.52 -16.01 -16.08
N ARG A 799 8.51 -15.37 -15.49
CA ARG A 799 7.16 -15.95 -15.27
C ARG A 799 6.22 -15.74 -16.45
N ALA A 800 6.44 -14.69 -17.24
CA ALA A 800 5.62 -14.27 -18.36
C ALA A 800 6.50 -13.97 -19.61
N PRO A 801 7.29 -14.94 -20.09
CA PRO A 801 8.30 -14.70 -21.14
C PRO A 801 7.73 -14.23 -22.49
N HIS A 802 6.43 -14.40 -22.70
CA HIS A 802 5.72 -13.96 -23.92
C HIS A 802 4.98 -12.64 -23.75
N ALA A 803 4.92 -12.09 -22.54
CA ALA A 803 4.25 -10.82 -22.28
C ALA A 803 5.03 -9.65 -22.90
N VAL A 804 4.31 -8.72 -23.50
CA VAL A 804 4.83 -7.38 -23.77
C VAL A 804 4.94 -6.66 -22.43
N ILE A 805 6.13 -6.27 -22.02
CA ILE A 805 6.34 -5.43 -20.83
C ILE A 805 6.40 -3.97 -21.29
N ALA A 806 5.38 -3.22 -20.90
CA ALA A 806 5.24 -1.80 -21.15
C ALA A 806 5.65 -0.99 -19.92
N TYR A 807 6.69 -0.18 -20.04
CA TYR A 807 7.07 0.78 -19.01
C TYR A 807 6.36 2.12 -19.26
N ASP A 808 5.46 2.50 -18.36
CA ASP A 808 4.75 3.77 -18.43
C ASP A 808 5.44 4.81 -17.55
N THR A 809 6.02 5.84 -18.17
CA THR A 809 6.83 6.82 -17.44
C THR A 809 5.98 7.70 -16.54
N VAL A 810 4.71 7.94 -16.89
CA VAL A 810 3.81 8.98 -16.33
C VAL A 810 4.34 10.40 -16.61
N ASP A 811 5.58 10.68 -16.22
CA ASP A 811 6.39 11.83 -16.62
C ASP A 811 7.85 11.39 -16.83
N VAL A 812 8.59 12.07 -17.71
CA VAL A 812 10.05 11.88 -17.76
C VAL A 812 10.67 12.63 -16.58
N HIS A 813 10.95 11.91 -15.51
CA HIS A 813 11.20 12.48 -14.18
C HIS A 813 12.52 13.25 -14.14
N PHE A 814 13.58 12.74 -14.80
CA PHE A 814 14.85 13.46 -14.90
C PHE A 814 14.72 14.81 -15.62
N LEU A 815 13.92 14.89 -16.69
CA LEU A 815 13.69 16.14 -17.42
C LEU A 815 13.01 17.19 -16.52
N ARG A 816 12.07 16.75 -15.67
CA ARG A 816 11.43 17.64 -14.69
C ARG A 816 12.44 18.17 -13.67
N LEU A 817 13.31 17.30 -13.15
CA LEU A 817 14.34 17.68 -12.19
C LEU A 817 15.39 18.63 -12.80
N GLU A 818 15.77 18.44 -14.07
CA GLU A 818 16.67 19.35 -14.79
C GLU A 818 16.06 20.76 -14.93
N ARG A 819 14.79 20.84 -15.34
CA ARG A 819 14.07 22.13 -15.45
C ARG A 819 13.91 22.81 -14.09
N GLU A 820 13.66 22.05 -13.02
CA GLU A 820 13.63 22.60 -11.65
C GLU A 820 15.01 23.13 -11.23
N ALA A 821 16.09 22.43 -11.59
CA ALA A 821 17.45 22.89 -11.32
C ALA A 821 17.78 24.21 -12.04
N GLU A 822 17.38 24.36 -13.31
CA GLU A 822 17.54 25.59 -14.07
C GLU A 822 16.78 26.77 -13.44
N LEU A 823 15.57 26.53 -12.94
CA LEU A 823 14.79 27.56 -12.24
C LEU A 823 15.46 27.96 -10.92
N ALA A 824 15.91 26.99 -10.12
CA ALA A 824 16.62 27.25 -8.88
C ALA A 824 17.90 28.07 -9.15
N GLU A 825 18.61 27.80 -10.23
CA GLU A 825 19.77 28.56 -10.67
C GLU A 825 19.42 30.01 -11.04
N ARG A 826 18.36 30.23 -11.83
CA ARG A 826 17.85 31.59 -12.15
C ARG A 826 17.41 32.37 -10.91
N GLN A 827 16.95 31.68 -9.87
CA GLN A 827 16.57 32.26 -8.58
C GLN A 827 17.76 32.45 -7.62
N GLY A 828 18.99 32.16 -8.04
CA GLY A 828 20.19 32.31 -7.22
C GLY A 828 20.39 31.24 -6.14
N GLN A 829 19.69 30.10 -6.25
CA GLN A 829 19.72 29.00 -5.29
C GLN A 829 20.73 27.91 -5.70
N ALA A 830 22.01 28.26 -5.82
CA ALA A 830 23.05 27.39 -6.41
C ALA A 830 23.13 25.98 -5.76
N ARG A 831 23.09 25.87 -4.43
CA ARG A 831 23.13 24.57 -3.73
C ARG A 831 21.92 23.68 -4.05
N ARG A 832 20.73 24.27 -4.17
CA ARG A 832 19.51 23.54 -4.54
C ARG A 832 19.59 23.06 -5.99
N ALA A 833 20.06 23.92 -6.90
CA ALA A 833 20.25 23.57 -8.29
C ALA A 833 21.21 22.38 -8.45
N GLU A 834 22.35 22.39 -7.74
CA GLU A 834 23.31 21.29 -7.77
C GLU A 834 22.71 19.97 -7.25
N ALA A 835 22.02 20.01 -6.10
CA ALA A 835 21.33 18.83 -5.55
C ALA A 835 20.28 18.26 -6.52
N LEU A 836 19.52 19.13 -7.19
CA LEU A 836 18.54 18.74 -8.20
C LEU A 836 19.20 18.10 -9.43
N ARG A 837 20.33 18.64 -9.91
CA ARG A 837 21.10 18.05 -11.03
C ARG A 837 21.63 16.66 -10.69
N ARG A 838 22.14 16.44 -9.47
CA ARG A 838 22.57 15.11 -9.00
C ARG A 838 21.41 14.11 -8.99
N LYS A 839 20.23 14.52 -8.49
CA LYS A 839 19.02 13.70 -8.52
C LYS A 839 18.54 13.42 -9.95
N ALA A 840 18.60 14.42 -10.83
CA ALA A 840 18.24 14.27 -12.23
C ALA A 840 19.12 13.22 -12.92
N PHE A 841 20.43 13.27 -12.71
CA PHE A 841 21.36 12.28 -13.25
C PHE A 841 21.02 10.86 -12.79
N ALA A 842 20.76 10.65 -11.50
CA ALA A 842 20.37 9.34 -10.97
C ALA A 842 19.04 8.84 -11.58
N SER A 843 18.03 9.72 -11.67
CA SER A 843 16.75 9.40 -12.29
C SER A 843 16.90 9.03 -13.77
N GLN A 844 17.76 9.77 -14.49
CA GLN A 844 18.05 9.52 -15.90
C GLN A 844 18.62 8.11 -16.11
N GLN A 845 19.59 7.69 -15.30
CA GLN A 845 20.16 6.33 -15.44
C GLN A 845 19.11 5.23 -15.23
N MET A 846 18.22 5.40 -14.25
CA MET A 846 17.14 4.45 -13.98
C MET A 846 16.12 4.40 -15.13
N GLU A 847 15.63 5.56 -15.58
CA GLU A 847 14.61 5.68 -16.62
C GLU A 847 15.11 5.18 -17.99
N LEU A 848 16.35 5.50 -18.35
CA LEU A 848 16.96 5.00 -19.58
C LEU A 848 17.27 3.49 -19.49
N GLY A 849 17.65 2.99 -18.32
CA GLY A 849 17.81 1.55 -18.07
C GLY A 849 16.51 0.77 -18.30
N LEU A 850 15.41 1.26 -17.74
CA LEU A 850 14.07 0.71 -17.93
C LEU A 850 13.62 0.74 -19.38
N THR A 851 13.88 1.85 -20.07
CA THR A 851 13.55 2.03 -21.50
C THR A 851 14.25 1.00 -22.37
N ARG A 852 15.45 0.54 -21.99
CA ARG A 852 16.16 -0.54 -22.69
C ARG A 852 15.69 -1.94 -22.30
N ALA A 853 15.22 -2.12 -21.07
CA ALA A 853 14.84 -3.43 -20.53
C ALA A 853 13.41 -3.86 -20.89
N CYS A 854 12.53 -2.89 -21.14
CA CYS A 854 11.13 -3.12 -21.48
C CYS A 854 10.92 -3.20 -23.01
N ASP A 855 9.84 -3.85 -23.45
CA ASP A 855 9.56 -4.03 -24.88
C ASP A 855 9.02 -2.74 -25.53
N VAL A 856 8.38 -1.90 -24.72
CA VAL A 856 7.82 -0.62 -25.13
C VAL A 856 7.85 0.36 -23.95
N THR A 857 8.18 1.62 -24.22
CA THR A 857 8.07 2.72 -23.27
C THR A 857 6.90 3.61 -23.66
N LEU A 858 5.98 3.84 -22.72
CA LEU A 858 4.85 4.74 -22.87
C LEU A 858 5.20 6.07 -22.23
N VAL A 859 5.07 7.14 -23.01
CA VAL A 859 5.22 8.53 -22.56
C VAL A 859 3.90 9.28 -22.77
N VAL A 860 3.74 10.43 -22.13
CA VAL A 860 2.47 11.17 -22.19
C VAL A 860 2.44 12.23 -23.28
N SER A 861 3.59 12.54 -23.92
CA SER A 861 3.68 13.55 -24.98
C SER A 861 4.60 13.17 -26.14
N GLU A 862 4.37 13.80 -27.30
CA GLU A 862 5.25 13.69 -28.46
C GLU A 862 6.65 14.27 -28.21
N ALA A 863 6.75 15.29 -27.36
CA ALA A 863 8.03 15.89 -26.98
C ALA A 863 8.91 14.89 -26.19
N GLU A 864 8.32 14.19 -25.21
CA GLU A 864 9.00 13.13 -24.46
C GLU A 864 9.36 11.94 -25.37
N ARG A 865 8.50 11.62 -26.34
CA ARG A 865 8.79 10.56 -27.33
C ARG A 865 10.01 10.91 -28.15
N ALA A 866 10.11 12.16 -28.63
CA ALA A 866 11.26 12.63 -29.38
C ALA A 866 12.55 12.58 -28.53
N LEU A 867 12.47 13.06 -27.29
CA LEU A 867 13.60 13.04 -26.34
C LEU A 867 14.10 11.62 -26.08
N LEU A 868 13.22 10.68 -25.72
CA LEU A 868 13.65 9.31 -25.42
C LEU A 868 14.16 8.57 -26.65
N ARG A 869 13.65 8.86 -27.86
CA ARG A 869 14.20 8.30 -29.11
C ARG A 869 15.55 8.88 -29.48
N GLU A 870 15.87 10.09 -29.04
CA GLU A 870 17.21 10.65 -29.19
C GLU A 870 18.20 9.97 -28.22
N LEU A 871 17.78 9.79 -26.96
CA LEU A 871 18.63 9.20 -25.91
C LEU A 871 18.77 7.68 -26.01
N VAL A 872 17.76 6.99 -26.55
CA VAL A 872 17.70 5.53 -26.73
C VAL A 872 17.11 5.22 -28.11
N PRO A 873 17.89 5.37 -29.20
CA PRO A 873 17.40 5.21 -30.58
C PRO A 873 16.76 3.86 -30.91
N GLU A 874 17.14 2.80 -30.19
CA GLU A 874 16.64 1.45 -30.36
C GLU A 874 15.28 1.18 -29.69
N ALA A 875 14.81 2.07 -28.80
CA ALA A 875 13.61 1.83 -28.01
C ALA A 875 12.29 2.07 -28.79
N ASP A 876 11.31 1.19 -28.61
CA ASP A 876 9.93 1.43 -29.05
C ASP A 876 9.24 2.37 -28.07
N VAL A 877 9.31 3.68 -28.35
CA VAL A 877 8.62 4.70 -27.54
C VAL A 877 7.30 5.11 -28.20
N ARG A 878 6.20 5.05 -27.45
CA ARG A 878 4.83 5.37 -27.89
C ARG A 878 4.15 6.35 -26.94
N VAL A 879 3.15 7.06 -27.45
CA VAL A 879 2.38 8.02 -26.65
C VAL A 879 1.12 7.34 -26.12
N LEU A 880 0.96 7.32 -24.80
CA LEU A 880 -0.30 7.05 -24.10
C LEU A 880 -0.54 8.22 -23.16
N SER A 881 -1.27 9.23 -23.62
CA SER A 881 -1.45 10.47 -22.87
C SER A 881 -2.54 10.37 -21.79
N ASN A 882 -2.91 11.51 -21.21
CA ASN A 882 -4.04 11.62 -20.31
C ASN A 882 -5.36 11.33 -21.06
N VAL A 883 -6.34 10.83 -20.32
CA VAL A 883 -7.67 10.54 -20.85
C VAL A 883 -8.66 11.51 -20.23
N HIS A 884 -9.33 12.28 -21.07
CA HIS A 884 -10.36 13.23 -20.69
C HIS A 884 -11.68 12.85 -21.36
N GLU A 885 -12.71 12.61 -20.56
CA GLU A 885 -14.08 12.48 -21.07
C GLU A 885 -14.64 13.87 -21.32
N VAL A 886 -15.24 14.04 -22.50
CA VAL A 886 -15.83 15.29 -22.94
C VAL A 886 -17.34 15.17 -22.91
N ASP A 887 -17.99 16.11 -22.22
CA ASP A 887 -19.45 16.22 -22.26
C ASP A 887 -19.89 16.73 -23.65
N PRO A 888 -20.74 16.00 -24.38
CA PRO A 888 -21.26 16.45 -25.68
C PRO A 888 -22.16 17.68 -25.57
N SER A 889 -22.67 18.02 -24.38
CA SER A 889 -23.56 19.16 -24.14
C SER A 889 -22.86 20.50 -24.38
N PRO A 890 -23.48 21.49 -25.07
CA PRO A 890 -22.84 22.78 -25.34
C PRO A 890 -22.35 23.49 -24.07
N ALA A 891 -21.17 24.11 -24.12
CA ALA A 891 -20.66 24.91 -23.01
C ALA A 891 -21.58 26.11 -22.74
N GLY A 892 -22.34 26.08 -21.65
CA GLY A 892 -23.24 27.17 -21.25
C GLY A 892 -22.47 28.31 -20.59
N LEU A 893 -22.65 29.55 -21.07
CA LEU A 893 -22.00 30.75 -20.50
C LEU A 893 -22.73 31.30 -19.27
N GLU A 894 -24.02 31.02 -19.13
CA GLU A 894 -24.89 31.63 -18.15
C GLU A 894 -24.49 31.24 -16.72
N GLY A 895 -24.47 32.23 -15.81
CA GLY A 895 -24.09 32.03 -14.40
C GLY A 895 -22.59 31.89 -14.14
N ARG A 896 -21.75 31.75 -15.17
CA ARG A 896 -20.29 31.63 -15.02
C ARG A 896 -19.63 32.96 -14.67
N ARG A 897 -18.77 32.95 -13.66
CA ARG A 897 -17.97 34.07 -13.13
C ARG A 897 -16.60 33.58 -12.66
N ASP A 898 -15.73 34.51 -12.28
CA ASP A 898 -14.50 34.20 -11.53
C ASP A 898 -13.45 33.33 -12.27
N VAL A 899 -12.33 33.13 -11.59
CA VAL A 899 -11.12 32.45 -12.06
C VAL A 899 -10.91 31.20 -11.20
N LEU A 900 -10.60 30.07 -11.83
CA LEU A 900 -10.35 28.81 -11.14
C LEU A 900 -8.91 28.35 -11.36
N PHE A 901 -8.24 27.96 -10.27
CA PHE A 901 -6.98 27.23 -10.30
C PHE A 901 -7.18 25.87 -9.62
N VAL A 902 -6.82 24.79 -10.30
CA VAL A 902 -6.86 23.42 -9.77
C VAL A 902 -5.46 22.82 -9.77
N GLY A 903 -5.06 22.18 -8.67
CA GLY A 903 -3.86 21.33 -8.65
C GLY A 903 -3.50 20.82 -7.26
N SER A 904 -2.99 19.58 -7.17
CA SER A 904 -2.44 19.02 -5.93
C SER A 904 -1.17 19.78 -5.50
N PHE A 905 -1.10 20.15 -4.22
CA PHE A 905 -0.03 20.98 -3.66
C PHE A 905 1.14 20.17 -3.09
N ASP A 906 1.09 18.84 -3.17
CA ASP A 906 2.26 17.97 -3.02
C ASP A 906 3.27 18.17 -4.16
N HIS A 907 2.81 18.75 -5.29
CA HIS A 907 3.63 19.06 -6.44
C HIS A 907 4.14 20.52 -6.40
N PRO A 908 5.47 20.74 -6.26
CA PRO A 908 6.06 22.08 -6.19
C PRO A 908 5.65 23.04 -7.33
N PRO A 909 5.50 22.61 -8.60
CA PRO A 909 5.02 23.50 -9.67
C PRO A 909 3.64 24.13 -9.39
N ASN A 910 2.74 23.41 -8.71
CA ASN A 910 1.40 23.93 -8.41
C ASN A 910 1.43 24.97 -7.29
N VAL A 911 2.28 24.77 -6.28
CA VAL A 911 2.51 25.76 -5.20
C VAL A 911 3.04 27.07 -5.80
N ASP A 912 4.05 26.97 -6.66
CA ASP A 912 4.65 28.11 -7.36
C ASP A 912 3.64 28.87 -8.24
N ALA A 913 2.83 28.14 -9.00
CA ALA A 913 1.81 28.70 -9.88
C ALA A 913 0.65 29.35 -9.11
N ALA A 914 0.16 28.73 -8.03
CA ALA A 914 -0.89 29.31 -7.19
C ALA A 914 -0.42 30.61 -6.54
N ARG A 915 0.82 30.65 -6.06
CA ARG A 915 1.42 31.87 -5.51
C ARG A 915 1.52 32.97 -6.57
N TRP A 916 2.02 32.65 -7.76
CA TRP A 916 2.16 33.63 -8.84
C TRP A 916 0.80 34.16 -9.30
N ALA A 917 -0.20 33.28 -9.44
CA ALA A 917 -1.58 33.65 -9.75
C ALA A 917 -2.16 34.62 -8.70
N ALA A 918 -2.06 34.27 -7.42
CA ALA A 918 -2.65 35.02 -6.34
C ALA A 918 -1.95 36.37 -6.08
N ARG A 919 -0.61 36.41 -6.12
CA ARG A 919 0.16 37.59 -5.69
C ARG A 919 0.52 38.56 -6.80
N GLU A 920 0.60 38.10 -8.04
CA GLU A 920 1.12 38.92 -9.16
C GLU A 920 0.08 39.08 -10.28
N ILE A 921 -0.70 38.05 -10.61
CA ILE A 921 -1.68 38.10 -11.70
C ILE A 921 -3.02 38.68 -11.25
N MET A 922 -3.60 38.15 -10.16
CA MET A 922 -4.94 38.56 -9.72
C MET A 922 -5.07 40.03 -9.30
N PRO A 923 -4.07 40.68 -8.67
CA PRO A 923 -4.13 42.12 -8.44
C PRO A 923 -4.39 42.92 -9.72
N LEU A 924 -3.70 42.58 -10.81
CA LEU A 924 -3.86 43.22 -12.13
C LEU A 924 -5.23 42.92 -12.76
N VAL A 925 -5.74 41.69 -12.61
CA VAL A 925 -7.09 41.33 -13.07
C VAL A 925 -8.15 42.19 -12.37
N ARG A 926 -8.00 42.38 -11.06
CA ARG A 926 -8.97 43.11 -10.23
C ARG A 926 -8.96 44.62 -10.44
N GLU A 927 -7.91 45.20 -11.01
CA GLU A 927 -7.95 46.59 -11.48
C GLU A 927 -9.01 46.81 -12.57
N ARG A 928 -9.29 45.78 -13.37
CA ARG A 928 -10.25 45.81 -14.49
C ARG A 928 -11.58 45.12 -14.14
N CYS A 929 -11.53 44.07 -13.34
CA CYS A 929 -12.69 43.27 -12.89
C CYS A 929 -12.69 43.19 -11.35
N PRO A 930 -13.15 44.24 -10.62
CA PRO A 930 -12.99 44.33 -9.16
C PRO A 930 -13.62 43.19 -8.36
N ASP A 931 -14.70 42.63 -8.89
CA ASP A 931 -15.49 41.56 -8.28
C ASP A 931 -14.94 40.15 -8.59
N ALA A 932 -13.92 40.02 -9.43
CA ALA A 932 -13.35 38.73 -9.80
C ALA A 932 -12.64 38.09 -8.60
N VAL A 933 -12.97 36.83 -8.34
CA VAL A 933 -12.35 35.98 -7.32
C VAL A 933 -11.50 34.89 -7.98
N LEU A 934 -10.35 34.57 -7.40
CA LEU A 934 -9.58 33.37 -7.75
C LEU A 934 -9.89 32.27 -6.74
N HIS A 935 -10.50 31.18 -7.20
CA HIS A 935 -10.71 29.99 -6.41
C HIS A 935 -9.52 29.03 -6.60
N VAL A 936 -8.82 28.72 -5.51
CA VAL A 936 -7.66 27.83 -5.47
C VAL A 936 -8.10 26.52 -4.83
N ILE A 937 -8.12 25.45 -5.63
CA ILE A 937 -8.65 24.13 -5.24
C ILE A 937 -7.56 23.06 -5.44
N GLY A 938 -7.40 22.16 -4.48
CA GLY A 938 -6.44 21.07 -4.57
C GLY A 938 -6.13 20.40 -3.24
N SER A 939 -5.71 19.13 -3.32
CA SER A 939 -5.28 18.33 -2.18
C SER A 939 -4.00 18.86 -1.53
N ASN A 940 -3.91 18.68 -0.21
CA ASN A 940 -2.73 18.95 0.63
C ASN A 940 -2.15 20.38 0.51
N PRO A 941 -2.96 21.44 0.62
CA PRO A 941 -2.47 22.81 0.54
C PRO A 941 -1.39 23.05 1.60
N THR A 942 -0.24 23.58 1.18
CA THR A 942 0.83 23.95 2.13
C THR A 942 0.41 25.19 2.91
N ALA A 943 1.02 25.43 4.08
CA ALA A 943 0.77 26.65 4.86
C ALA A 943 1.01 27.94 4.04
N GLU A 944 1.92 27.90 3.06
CA GLU A 944 2.14 29.03 2.12
C GLU A 944 0.95 29.23 1.17
N VAL A 945 0.33 28.15 0.68
CA VAL A 945 -0.87 28.20 -0.18
C VAL A 945 -2.10 28.62 0.61
N GLU A 946 -2.30 28.08 1.82
CA GLU A 946 -3.39 28.50 2.71
C GLU A 946 -3.32 30.00 3.03
N ALA A 947 -2.10 30.51 3.25
CA ALA A 947 -1.85 31.93 3.48
C ALA A 947 -2.10 32.83 2.26
N LEU A 948 -2.43 32.29 1.08
CA LEU A 948 -2.86 33.08 -0.08
C LEU A 948 -4.30 33.57 0.05
N ALA A 949 -5.10 32.98 0.96
CA ALA A 949 -6.48 33.38 1.19
C ALA A 949 -6.55 34.86 1.61
N GLY A 950 -7.42 35.63 0.95
CA GLY A 950 -7.53 37.06 1.18
C GLY A 950 -8.47 37.74 0.19
N PRO A 951 -8.48 39.08 0.14
CA PRO A 951 -9.36 39.80 -0.78
C PRO A 951 -9.15 39.35 -2.24
N GLY A 952 -10.16 38.72 -2.84
CA GLY A 952 -10.14 38.26 -4.23
C GLY A 952 -9.44 36.92 -4.47
N VAL A 953 -9.05 36.21 -3.41
CA VAL A 953 -8.49 34.85 -3.48
C VAL A 953 -9.14 33.98 -2.40
N GLU A 954 -9.80 32.92 -2.81
CA GLU A 954 -10.41 31.91 -1.94
C GLU A 954 -9.65 30.59 -2.08
N VAL A 955 -9.12 30.07 -0.98
CA VAL A 955 -8.44 28.77 -0.94
C VAL A 955 -9.41 27.76 -0.34
N HIS A 956 -9.89 26.83 -1.16
CA HIS A 956 -10.86 25.81 -0.74
C HIS A 956 -10.19 24.57 -0.16
N GLY A 957 -8.93 24.30 -0.55
CA GLY A 957 -8.27 23.03 -0.27
C GLY A 957 -8.88 21.89 -1.11
N TRP A 958 -8.96 20.69 -0.53
CA TRP A 958 -9.57 19.54 -1.19
C TRP A 958 -11.09 19.65 -1.18
N VAL A 959 -11.73 19.26 -2.29
CA VAL A 959 -13.19 19.22 -2.44
C VAL A 959 -13.59 17.87 -3.02
N GLU A 960 -14.77 17.39 -2.66
CA GLU A 960 -15.29 16.08 -3.10
C GLU A 960 -15.58 16.03 -4.60
N SER A 961 -16.00 17.15 -5.20
CA SER A 961 -16.25 17.26 -6.64
C SER A 961 -15.83 18.61 -7.21
N LEU A 962 -15.11 18.57 -8.33
CA LEU A 962 -14.71 19.76 -9.09
C LEU A 962 -15.82 20.25 -10.04
N GLU A 963 -16.82 19.42 -10.34
CA GLU A 963 -17.88 19.74 -11.30
C GLU A 963 -18.62 21.05 -10.97
N PRO A 964 -19.06 21.31 -9.73
CA PRO A 964 -19.73 22.57 -9.39
C PRO A 964 -18.83 23.79 -9.57
N HIS A 965 -17.52 23.63 -9.31
CA HIS A 965 -16.54 24.72 -9.43
C HIS A 965 -16.23 25.03 -10.89
N TYR A 966 -16.07 24.01 -11.73
CA TYR A 966 -15.95 24.20 -13.17
C TYR A 966 -17.23 24.78 -13.77
N ALA A 967 -18.42 24.37 -13.32
CA ALA A 967 -19.68 24.90 -13.79
C ALA A 967 -19.85 26.40 -13.48
N GLN A 968 -19.30 26.88 -12.37
CA GLN A 968 -19.33 28.29 -11.98
C GLN A 968 -18.19 29.11 -12.60
N ALA A 969 -17.04 28.51 -12.91
CA ALA A 969 -15.87 29.24 -13.39
C ALA A 969 -16.06 29.79 -14.81
N ARG A 970 -15.63 31.05 -15.01
CA ARG A 970 -15.51 31.67 -16.34
C ARG A 970 -14.21 31.26 -17.02
N VAL A 971 -13.13 31.14 -16.27
CA VAL A 971 -11.79 30.85 -16.80
C VAL A 971 -11.02 29.98 -15.83
N THR A 972 -10.32 29.00 -16.35
CA THR A 972 -9.29 28.28 -15.59
C THR A 972 -7.92 28.89 -15.90
N ILE A 973 -7.11 29.14 -14.87
CA ILE A 973 -5.75 29.63 -15.03
C ILE A 973 -4.74 28.52 -14.69
N ALA A 974 -3.75 28.32 -15.56
CA ALA A 974 -2.65 27.36 -15.38
C ALA A 974 -1.28 28.04 -15.59
N PRO A 975 -0.85 28.92 -14.66
CA PRO A 975 0.34 29.74 -14.84
C PRO A 975 1.59 29.00 -14.35
N LEU A 976 1.95 27.89 -14.98
CA LEU A 976 3.09 27.07 -14.58
C LEU A 976 4.41 27.62 -15.13
N ARG A 977 5.41 27.89 -14.27
CA ARG A 977 6.73 28.36 -14.71
C ARG A 977 7.72 27.24 -15.01
N PHE A 978 7.47 26.04 -14.49
CA PHE A 978 8.28 24.84 -14.71
C PHE A 978 7.42 23.56 -14.59
N GLY A 979 7.94 22.43 -15.07
CA GLY A 979 7.27 21.13 -15.08
C GLY A 979 7.61 20.30 -16.33
N ALA A 980 7.14 19.05 -16.40
CA ALA A 980 7.25 18.15 -17.56
C ALA A 980 5.92 17.38 -17.76
N GLY A 981 5.74 16.70 -18.90
CA GLY A 981 4.52 15.93 -19.23
C GLY A 981 3.31 16.76 -19.66
N VAL A 982 2.16 16.10 -19.83
CA VAL A 982 0.86 16.74 -20.18
C VAL A 982 0.05 17.05 -18.93
N LYS A 983 -0.53 18.26 -18.85
CA LYS A 983 -1.17 18.77 -17.63
C LYS A 983 -2.67 18.45 -17.64
N GLY A 984 -3.08 17.54 -16.76
CA GLY A 984 -4.49 17.11 -16.65
C GLY A 984 -5.48 18.28 -16.47
N LYS A 985 -5.12 19.31 -15.68
CA LYS A 985 -6.00 20.47 -15.41
C LYS A 985 -6.39 21.29 -16.65
N VAL A 986 -5.53 21.36 -17.66
CA VAL A 986 -5.86 22.06 -18.90
C VAL A 986 -6.85 21.22 -19.70
N GLY A 987 -6.60 19.91 -19.81
CA GLY A 987 -7.49 18.99 -20.52
C GLY A 987 -8.86 18.87 -19.87
N GLU A 988 -8.89 18.74 -18.54
CA GLU A 988 -10.12 18.66 -17.74
C GLU A 988 -10.98 19.93 -17.87
N SER A 989 -10.36 21.11 -17.75
CA SER A 989 -11.06 22.39 -17.92
C SER A 989 -11.69 22.51 -19.31
N LEU A 990 -10.92 22.20 -20.36
CA LEU A 990 -11.42 22.24 -21.73
C LEU A 990 -12.46 21.14 -22.03
N SER A 991 -12.38 19.98 -21.38
CA SER A 991 -13.35 18.88 -21.58
C SER A 991 -14.74 19.24 -21.07
N VAL A 992 -14.82 19.98 -19.96
CA VAL A 992 -16.08 20.55 -19.44
C VAL A 992 -16.45 21.89 -20.10
N GLY A 993 -15.62 22.39 -21.04
CA GLY A 993 -15.88 23.60 -21.83
C GLY A 993 -15.58 24.92 -21.12
N VAL A 994 -14.69 24.93 -20.14
CA VAL A 994 -14.17 26.16 -19.52
C VAL A 994 -12.90 26.57 -20.27
N PRO A 995 -12.81 27.79 -20.84
CA PRO A 995 -11.59 28.28 -21.47
C PRO A 995 -10.42 28.42 -20.50
N VAL A 996 -9.23 28.15 -21.00
CA VAL A 996 -7.98 28.17 -20.22
C VAL A 996 -7.07 29.35 -20.60
N VAL A 997 -6.45 29.96 -19.59
CA VAL A 997 -5.25 30.79 -19.73
C VAL A 997 -4.07 30.02 -19.15
N GLY A 998 -3.12 29.63 -19.99
CA GLY A 998 -1.95 28.85 -19.56
C GLY A 998 -0.64 29.46 -20.03
N THR A 999 0.46 29.07 -19.39
CA THR A 999 1.81 29.34 -19.91
C THR A 999 2.15 28.39 -21.04
N THR A 1000 3.22 28.70 -21.80
CA THR A 1000 3.80 27.79 -22.78
C THR A 1000 4.16 26.44 -22.15
N VAL A 1001 4.62 26.45 -20.89
CA VAL A 1001 4.92 25.23 -20.10
C VAL A 1001 3.65 24.46 -19.73
N ALA A 1002 2.52 25.14 -19.50
CA ALA A 1002 1.28 24.48 -19.11
C ALA A 1002 0.60 23.74 -20.27
N VAL A 1003 0.69 24.27 -21.49
CA VAL A 1003 0.06 23.69 -22.70
C VAL A 1003 1.01 22.80 -23.51
N GLU A 1004 2.23 22.57 -23.01
CA GLU A 1004 3.25 21.73 -23.64
C GLU A 1004 2.71 20.32 -23.92
N GLY A 1005 2.97 19.80 -25.12
CA GLY A 1005 2.55 18.46 -25.52
C GLY A 1005 1.05 18.29 -25.79
N MET A 1006 0.25 19.36 -25.70
CA MET A 1006 -1.21 19.29 -25.88
C MET A 1006 -1.69 19.58 -27.31
N HIS A 1007 -0.77 19.99 -28.21
CA HIS A 1007 -1.04 20.47 -29.57
C HIS A 1007 -2.25 21.42 -29.70
N LEU A 1008 -2.50 22.23 -28.66
CA LEU A 1008 -3.52 23.28 -28.67
C LEU A 1008 -3.00 24.50 -29.44
N LYS A 1009 -3.86 25.14 -30.24
CA LYS A 1009 -3.50 26.34 -31.01
C LYS A 1009 -3.71 27.60 -30.16
N PRO A 1010 -2.64 28.38 -29.87
CA PRO A 1010 -2.76 29.63 -29.13
C PRO A 1010 -3.71 30.62 -29.82
N GLY A 1011 -4.60 31.23 -29.04
CA GLY A 1011 -5.60 32.18 -29.52
C GLY A 1011 -6.84 31.56 -30.19
N GLN A 1012 -6.84 30.24 -30.42
CA GLN A 1012 -7.97 29.51 -31.00
C GLN A 1012 -8.56 28.49 -30.01
N ASP A 1013 -7.71 27.66 -29.40
CA ASP A 1013 -8.13 26.59 -28.48
C ASP A 1013 -7.87 26.96 -27.01
N VAL A 1014 -6.85 27.80 -26.77
CA VAL A 1014 -6.37 28.24 -25.46
C VAL A 1014 -5.71 29.61 -25.57
N LEU A 1015 -5.73 30.43 -24.52
CA LEU A 1015 -4.91 31.64 -24.46
C LEU A 1015 -3.57 31.34 -23.78
N VAL A 1016 -2.46 31.68 -24.44
CA VAL A 1016 -1.10 31.43 -23.93
C VAL A 1016 -0.43 32.74 -23.54
N ALA A 1017 0.11 32.80 -22.32
CA ALA A 1017 0.85 33.95 -21.79
C ALA A 1017 1.93 33.49 -20.79
N ASP A 1018 3.14 34.05 -20.89
CA ASP A 1018 4.30 33.63 -20.07
C ASP A 1018 4.76 34.69 -19.05
N ASP A 1019 4.08 35.84 -18.99
CA ASP A 1019 4.32 36.90 -18.01
C ASP A 1019 3.01 37.35 -17.33
N GLU A 1020 3.14 38.01 -16.17
CA GLU A 1020 2.01 38.37 -15.31
C GLU A 1020 1.03 39.36 -15.97
N ASN A 1021 1.54 40.29 -16.79
CA ASN A 1021 0.71 41.28 -17.46
C ASN A 1021 -0.10 40.66 -18.59
N ALA A 1022 0.54 39.81 -19.40
CA ALA A 1022 -0.11 39.08 -20.47
C ALA A 1022 -1.15 38.08 -19.91
N CYS A 1023 -0.81 37.37 -18.83
CA CYS A 1023 -1.75 36.48 -18.14
C CYS A 1023 -2.99 37.25 -17.65
N ALA A 1024 -2.79 38.38 -16.96
CA ALA A 1024 -3.90 39.19 -16.46
C ALA A 1024 -4.78 39.73 -17.60
N ALA A 1025 -4.17 40.20 -18.70
CA ALA A 1025 -4.92 40.66 -19.87
C ALA A 1025 -5.76 39.55 -20.51
N ALA A 1026 -5.22 38.33 -20.61
CA ALA A 1026 -5.93 37.16 -21.13
C ALA A 1026 -7.10 36.73 -20.23
N VAL A 1027 -6.91 36.74 -18.91
CA VAL A 1027 -7.96 36.46 -17.93
C VAL A 1027 -9.09 37.49 -18.03
N VAL A 1028 -8.75 38.79 -18.06
CA VAL A 1028 -9.75 39.86 -18.21
C VAL A 1028 -10.52 39.73 -19.52
N ARG A 1029 -9.86 39.33 -20.60
CA ARG A 1029 -10.50 39.08 -21.90
C ARG A 1029 -11.59 38.01 -21.78
N LEU A 1030 -11.31 36.89 -21.13
CA LEU A 1030 -12.29 35.81 -20.93
C LEU A 1030 -13.41 36.16 -19.93
N LEU A 1031 -13.13 37.06 -18.98
CA LEU A 1031 -14.15 37.57 -18.06
C LEU A 1031 -15.12 38.55 -18.72
N THR A 1032 -14.74 39.20 -19.83
CA THR A 1032 -15.49 40.32 -20.41
C THR A 1032 -15.95 40.12 -21.86
N GLU A 1033 -15.36 39.19 -22.63
CA GLU A 1033 -15.67 38.96 -24.04
C GLU A 1033 -16.36 37.61 -24.29
N ASP A 1034 -17.70 37.61 -24.30
CA ASP A 1034 -18.53 36.41 -24.47
C ASP A 1034 -18.28 35.65 -25.77
N GLU A 1035 -18.05 36.36 -26.88
CA GLU A 1035 -17.82 35.71 -28.19
C GLU A 1035 -16.46 35.03 -28.25
N THR A 1036 -15.42 35.67 -27.67
CA THR A 1036 -14.11 35.05 -27.50
C THR A 1036 -14.21 33.81 -26.62
N TRP A 1037 -14.97 33.89 -25.51
CA TRP A 1037 -15.19 32.77 -24.60
C TRP A 1037 -15.84 31.57 -25.32
N LYS A 1038 -16.95 31.78 -26.03
CA LYS A 1038 -17.68 30.71 -26.74
C LYS A 1038 -16.82 30.04 -27.81
N ALA A 1039 -16.05 30.82 -28.55
CA ALA A 1039 -15.14 30.30 -29.57
C ALA A 1039 -14.06 29.39 -28.95
N LEU A 1040 -13.40 29.85 -27.89
CA LEU A 1040 -12.37 29.09 -27.18
C LEU A 1040 -12.94 27.83 -26.50
N ALA A 1041 -14.09 27.93 -25.84
CA ALA A 1041 -14.74 26.79 -25.20
C ALA A 1041 -15.06 25.68 -26.20
N THR A 1042 -15.61 26.04 -27.37
CA THR A 1042 -15.97 25.09 -28.42
C THR A 1042 -14.74 24.47 -29.08
N SER A 1043 -13.76 25.31 -29.47
CA SER A 1043 -12.56 24.85 -30.17
C SER A 1043 -11.66 24.02 -29.25
N GLY A 1044 -11.42 24.49 -28.02
CA GLY A 1044 -10.62 23.80 -27.02
C GLY A 1044 -11.19 22.43 -26.65
N ARG A 1045 -12.52 22.33 -26.47
CA ARG A 1045 -13.18 21.04 -26.25
C ARG A 1045 -12.98 20.07 -27.41
N THR A 1046 -13.17 20.54 -28.64
CA THR A 1046 -12.97 19.73 -29.85
C THR A 1046 -11.51 19.24 -29.96
N ALA A 1047 -10.56 20.10 -29.63
CA ALA A 1047 -9.14 19.76 -29.63
C ALA A 1047 -8.79 18.72 -28.56
N VAL A 1048 -9.38 18.83 -27.37
CA VAL A 1048 -9.17 17.85 -26.29
C VAL A 1048 -9.81 16.51 -26.61
N GLU A 1049 -11.03 16.46 -27.13
CA GLU A 1049 -11.67 15.21 -27.55
C GLU A 1049 -10.82 14.46 -28.59
N ALA A 1050 -10.31 15.19 -29.59
CA ALA A 1050 -9.53 14.60 -30.66
C ALA A 1050 -8.18 14.00 -30.22
N GLN A 1051 -7.57 14.55 -29.16
CA GLN A 1051 -6.21 14.18 -28.74
C GLN A 1051 -6.13 13.39 -27.44
N PHE A 1052 -7.05 13.67 -26.51
CA PHE A 1052 -7.10 13.11 -25.17
C PHE A 1052 -8.44 12.41 -24.87
N GLY A 1053 -9.34 12.32 -25.85
CA GLY A 1053 -10.58 11.58 -25.71
C GLY A 1053 -10.34 10.07 -25.57
N PRO A 1054 -11.35 9.31 -25.09
CA PRO A 1054 -11.23 7.87 -24.88
C PRO A 1054 -10.74 7.08 -26.10
N GLU A 1055 -11.16 7.48 -27.30
CA GLU A 1055 -10.78 6.81 -28.56
C GLU A 1055 -9.27 6.88 -28.86
N ALA A 1056 -8.62 8.00 -28.54
CA ALA A 1056 -7.17 8.14 -28.73
C ALA A 1056 -6.40 7.16 -27.84
N SER A 1057 -6.81 7.04 -26.57
CA SER A 1057 -6.22 6.10 -25.62
C SER A 1057 -6.51 4.64 -25.99
N ARG A 1058 -7.76 4.30 -26.34
CA ARG A 1058 -8.14 2.95 -26.79
C ARG A 1058 -7.34 2.50 -28.01
N ALA A 1059 -7.10 3.40 -28.97
CA ALA A 1059 -6.26 3.11 -30.13
C ALA A 1059 -4.81 2.80 -29.72
N ALA A 1060 -4.24 3.57 -28.79
CA ALA A 1060 -2.89 3.33 -28.27
C ALA A 1060 -2.80 1.98 -27.52
N LEU A 1061 -3.75 1.68 -26.63
CA LEU A 1061 -3.82 0.43 -25.88
C LEU A 1061 -3.97 -0.79 -26.80
N THR A 1062 -4.85 -0.71 -27.80
CA THR A 1062 -5.05 -1.78 -28.79
C THR A 1062 -3.76 -2.04 -29.59
N ALA A 1063 -3.04 -0.98 -29.96
CA ALA A 1063 -1.77 -1.10 -30.69
C ALA A 1063 -0.66 -1.80 -29.88
N LEU A 1064 -0.69 -1.76 -28.54
CA LEU A 1064 0.26 -2.50 -27.70
C LEU A 1064 0.06 -4.01 -27.82
N LEU A 1065 -1.18 -4.45 -28.01
CA LEU A 1065 -1.56 -5.87 -28.01
C LEU A 1065 -1.53 -6.49 -29.41
N THR A 1066 -1.63 -5.70 -30.48
CA THR A 1066 -1.49 -6.19 -31.87
C THR A 1066 -0.12 -6.76 -32.26
N LYS A 1067 0.94 -6.53 -31.45
CA LYS A 1067 2.27 -7.15 -31.65
C LYS A 1067 2.40 -8.56 -31.08
N ILE A 1068 1.38 -9.06 -30.38
CA ILE A 1068 1.37 -10.44 -29.88
C ILE A 1068 1.05 -11.35 -31.08
N PRO A 1069 1.93 -12.28 -31.49
CA PRO A 1069 1.55 -13.31 -32.45
C PRO A 1069 0.32 -14.01 -31.90
N THR A 1070 -0.80 -13.94 -32.63
CA THR A 1070 -1.95 -14.79 -32.35
C THR A 1070 -1.47 -16.23 -32.48
N ALA A 1071 -1.28 -16.89 -31.33
CA ALA A 1071 -0.97 -18.32 -31.25
C ALA A 1071 -2.19 -19.14 -31.69
#